data_AF-A0A841Z6E3-F1
#
_entry.id   AF-A0A841Z6E3-F1
#
_cell.length_a   1.000
_cell.length_b   1.000
_cell.length_c   1.000
_cell.angle_alpha   90.00
_cell.angle_beta   90.00
_cell.angle_gamma   90.00
#
_symmetry.space_group_name_H-M   'P 1'
#
loop_
_entity.id
_entity.type
_entity.pdbx_description
1 polymer ?
#
loop_
_entity_poly.entity_id
_entity_poly.type
_entity_poly.pdbx_seq_one_letter_code
_entity_poly.pdbx_strand_id
1 'polypeptide(L)'
;MEAWRALTETLKSSEEEVILQFGEGEYFFNAAVQVVSNITVRGVEANGEKKTSLTFIHSGSGIVTGLKKQSDGGDVNDTLTNVLFQDIQIQYGIGQDGFVPALTYAEADPAKDYSLITLLRPYDHKYNAYSGLSNISFTNVHVNANERGHVALNLGGVKNLTVRDCRVEGSGYGNGIGVEYSEKVLIENNTVHNTGRAGIQLYRGNKDVTVKGNHVSNWMQRYGVYHYLYVMKEEKVTNMFDAGIDSYGPHNDTIHILDNMVRVGESHLDENPCNRKADEMLKKWGVDKPLLNGQVHAYYQPYRLSGAKNVLLENNKAIIKSVHAFGFLFVAERAFSNVRGGTEIGTPSNIVVRNNEMEISGESRFPLRLVSIAKENGVGVEFYDNTFTMEGPINHGGIVGKPDPASKPAFATVRLADSEPESIDLVKPSEELVLINNRIIHKPIPETDVVWARVEVTATTATMETGMGAYKRIKPVLNRLITVGNKAERNKEVADLNSKTGNIQDFAFNLLTAPIYDDILAKSEYQGNLEAPVAKVVLSRDGVDVKEAMMQSDTFQFTGMNTLTALKDSNYVIKGFDAKGYNLQTLPLQLLSVFHRLSVGDYMLGATSLSGKYGENIAYVRIWKDGKAIGQAATNNGIFTFSAMLNYKLNVADNVEIVGVDKNYKELNRVALGIYSYELSVDVYLVGTASLTGKVGKGMGKIQLTMAGKVVKEVAPKGDGTFEFTNVADLLVAGSDVRVSGLDKDNIIQKSVIVPVRDYRLSVEPYQIGQNELVGTCGQDIVSVDFQTLDGMWLSAVINPTTRRFHFAGMAEYAFNETIHLEARNSDGDICHTMVVNVKDYTLMVSAYEMGKVQLDGIAGKDIVKVQLMNGNGTPKMVDVRNRAFQFTIMLLQDIQPTSDVMIQGLDSFGKVQNQVTLTILDYTVTAPFLEVGQDVYRGTYGKDVFKVRFIINGTVVQATTENGIYTFTGLKKFNIQTKDTVDVIAVQQEKHIERYRVPVAVYDFSLAGPVYSLDQTVYSGNYGEHIYTVALLVNRVQKAVATKANGVYTFSNMASWIKNSEDTVEIVGIDAQGVVRKTYPLSIKDERLLISDYVLGEGTYQGSFGGAIAKVRLWVNGKVEQQAQTSQGIFTFTNMDELIKHDQVLAEVVGVTSNYVELARRVVTILDYRLTLTTSTYILGSPNYLTGSRGKDIAKIFLFINGEKTTRNAGYTDAGFQIYLPLHVKSVSSPTQKYELVGFDKDDQIRSRQEFTVIPR
;
A
#
# COMPACT_ATOMS: atom_id res chain seq x y z
N MET A 1 -6.06 -46.11 -8.59
CA MET A 1 -7.47 -46.01 -8.16
C MET A 1 -7.75 -46.76 -6.86
N GLU A 2 -7.73 -48.10 -6.84
CA GLU A 2 -8.16 -48.89 -5.67
C GLU A 2 -7.41 -48.53 -4.38
N ALA A 3 -6.09 -48.31 -4.45
CA ALA A 3 -5.30 -47.82 -3.33
C ALA A 3 -5.78 -46.47 -2.77
N TRP A 4 -6.14 -45.51 -3.64
CA TRP A 4 -6.72 -44.23 -3.19
C TRP A 4 -8.10 -44.44 -2.56
N ARG A 5 -8.92 -45.33 -3.14
CA ARG A 5 -10.25 -45.63 -2.61
C ARG A 5 -10.16 -46.26 -1.22
N ALA A 6 -9.36 -47.32 -1.06
CA ALA A 6 -9.11 -47.97 0.22
C ALA A 6 -8.52 -47.01 1.26
N LEU A 7 -7.61 -46.11 0.84
CA LEU A 7 -7.15 -45.01 1.67
C LEU A 7 -8.32 -44.12 2.10
N THR A 8 -9.11 -43.57 1.17
CA THR A 8 -10.25 -42.69 1.53
C THR A 8 -11.36 -43.37 2.33
N GLU A 9 -11.60 -44.68 2.15
CA GLU A 9 -12.54 -45.44 2.96
C GLU A 9 -12.01 -45.64 4.39
N THR A 10 -10.70 -45.83 4.55
CA THR A 10 -10.02 -45.81 5.87
C THR A 10 -10.11 -44.43 6.51
N LEU A 11 -9.82 -43.36 5.76
CA LEU A 11 -9.88 -41.97 6.24
C LEU A 11 -11.31 -41.55 6.61
N LYS A 12 -12.35 -42.02 5.90
CA LYS A 12 -13.76 -41.79 6.25
C LYS A 12 -14.18 -42.40 7.59
N SER A 13 -13.38 -43.31 8.16
CA SER A 13 -13.58 -43.84 9.52
C SER A 13 -12.75 -43.12 10.60
N SER A 14 -11.94 -42.12 10.23
CA SER A 14 -11.13 -41.31 11.14
C SER A 14 -11.87 -40.03 11.55
N GLU A 15 -11.94 -39.77 12.86
CA GLU A 15 -12.32 -38.45 13.38
C GLU A 15 -11.13 -37.49 13.49
N GLU A 16 -9.88 -38.00 13.45
CA GLU A 16 -8.66 -37.18 13.53
C GLU A 16 -8.24 -36.60 12.17
N GLU A 17 -7.49 -35.49 12.21
CA GLU A 17 -6.87 -34.83 11.05
C GLU A 17 -5.72 -35.69 10.50
N VAL A 18 -5.79 -36.09 9.23
CA VAL A 18 -4.79 -36.98 8.61
C VAL A 18 -3.96 -36.24 7.57
N ILE A 19 -2.63 -36.29 7.74
CA ILE A 19 -1.68 -35.81 6.74
C ILE A 19 -1.38 -36.93 5.74
N LEU A 20 -1.79 -36.74 4.49
CA LEU A 20 -1.33 -37.55 3.37
C LEU A 20 -0.07 -36.90 2.79
N GLN A 21 1.08 -37.29 3.36
CA GLN A 21 2.40 -36.86 2.89
C GLN A 21 2.83 -37.67 1.65
N PHE A 22 3.12 -36.97 0.57
CA PHE A 22 3.78 -37.52 -0.61
C PHE A 22 5.30 -37.28 -0.55
N GLY A 23 6.08 -38.19 -1.11
CA GLY A 23 7.52 -38.00 -1.28
C GLY A 23 7.86 -37.17 -2.52
N GLU A 24 9.15 -36.96 -2.78
CA GLU A 24 9.60 -36.44 -4.08
C GLU A 24 9.24 -37.42 -5.19
N GLY A 25 8.69 -36.92 -6.30
CA GLY A 25 8.28 -37.73 -7.45
C GLY A 25 6.94 -37.31 -8.05
N GLU A 26 6.61 -37.96 -9.18
CA GLU A 26 5.36 -37.76 -9.92
C GLU A 26 4.42 -38.96 -9.71
N TYR A 27 3.19 -38.67 -9.30
CA TYR A 27 2.18 -39.66 -8.93
C TYR A 27 1.01 -39.62 -9.92
N PHE A 28 0.82 -40.70 -10.68
CA PHE A 28 -0.13 -40.74 -11.79
C PHE A 28 -1.52 -41.23 -11.40
N PHE A 29 -2.55 -40.52 -11.85
CA PHE A 29 -3.96 -40.80 -11.57
C PHE A 29 -4.77 -40.98 -12.87
N ASN A 30 -5.32 -42.17 -13.07
CA ASN A 30 -6.09 -42.54 -14.26
C ASN A 30 -7.62 -42.39 -14.11
N ALA A 31 -8.10 -41.70 -13.07
CA ALA A 31 -9.52 -41.39 -12.85
C ALA A 31 -9.68 -40.25 -11.83
N ALA A 32 -10.93 -39.81 -11.63
CA ALA A 32 -11.25 -38.87 -10.57
C ALA A 32 -10.97 -39.45 -9.18
N VAL A 33 -10.45 -38.62 -8.27
CA VAL A 33 -10.21 -38.97 -6.87
C VAL A 33 -11.10 -38.14 -5.97
N GLN A 34 -11.82 -38.80 -5.06
CA GLN A 34 -12.60 -38.12 -4.03
C GLN A 34 -11.65 -37.65 -2.93
N VAL A 35 -11.78 -36.39 -2.51
CA VAL A 35 -11.21 -35.90 -1.24
C VAL A 35 -12.21 -36.12 -0.11
N VAL A 36 -11.73 -36.20 1.13
CA VAL A 36 -12.51 -36.47 2.34
C VAL A 36 -12.27 -35.40 3.38
N SER A 37 -13.11 -35.31 4.42
CA SER A 37 -12.92 -34.34 5.50
C SER A 37 -11.67 -34.62 6.32
N ASN A 38 -11.20 -33.61 7.06
CA ASN A 38 -10.06 -33.71 7.99
C ASN A 38 -8.77 -34.24 7.33
N ILE A 39 -8.42 -33.73 6.14
CA ILE A 39 -7.24 -34.18 5.39
C ILE A 39 -6.31 -33.02 5.00
N THR A 40 -5.02 -33.20 5.24
CA THR A 40 -3.94 -32.37 4.69
C THR A 40 -3.19 -33.16 3.62
N VAL A 41 -3.32 -32.79 2.36
CA VAL A 41 -2.56 -33.36 1.24
C VAL A 41 -1.29 -32.52 1.04
N ARG A 42 -0.13 -33.08 1.39
CA ARG A 42 1.14 -32.34 1.42
C ARG A 42 2.19 -32.98 0.50
N GLY A 43 2.88 -32.15 -0.27
CA GLY A 43 4.03 -32.54 -1.09
C GLY A 43 5.38 -32.24 -0.43
N VAL A 44 6.45 -32.35 -1.21
CA VAL A 44 7.80 -31.88 -0.88
C VAL A 44 8.12 -30.62 -1.68
N GLU A 45 8.66 -29.62 -1.00
CA GLU A 45 9.25 -28.42 -1.60
C GLU A 45 10.74 -28.35 -1.26
N ALA A 46 11.56 -27.97 -2.25
CA ALA A 46 12.96 -27.63 -2.03
C ALA A 46 13.35 -26.43 -2.90
N ASN A 47 13.98 -25.42 -2.27
CA ASN A 47 14.40 -24.17 -2.90
C ASN A 47 13.29 -23.38 -3.64
N GLY A 48 12.03 -23.51 -3.20
CA GLY A 48 10.86 -22.86 -3.83
C GLY A 48 10.27 -23.64 -5.02
N GLU A 49 10.82 -24.81 -5.36
CA GLU A 49 10.26 -25.70 -6.38
C GLU A 49 9.48 -26.85 -5.75
N LYS A 50 8.33 -27.21 -6.34
CA LYS A 50 7.57 -28.41 -5.95
C LYS A 50 8.29 -29.64 -6.49
N LYS A 51 8.70 -30.52 -5.59
CA LYS A 51 9.36 -31.81 -5.90
C LYS A 51 8.37 -32.97 -5.97
N THR A 52 7.11 -32.72 -5.58
CA THR A 52 5.99 -33.65 -5.71
C THR A 52 4.96 -33.13 -6.70
N SER A 53 4.53 -33.98 -7.64
CA SER A 53 3.38 -33.70 -8.51
C SER A 53 2.31 -34.81 -8.48
N LEU A 54 1.03 -34.41 -8.45
CA LEU A 54 -0.12 -35.28 -8.69
C LEU A 54 -0.59 -35.07 -10.13
N THR A 55 -0.36 -36.07 -10.99
CA THR A 55 -0.56 -35.95 -12.44
C THR A 55 -1.74 -36.80 -12.91
N PHE A 56 -2.80 -36.12 -13.31
CA PHE A 56 -4.05 -36.69 -13.81
C PHE A 56 -3.94 -36.95 -15.31
N ILE A 57 -4.12 -38.20 -15.74
CA ILE A 57 -3.83 -38.64 -17.13
C ILE A 57 -5.05 -39.06 -17.94
N HIS A 58 -6.23 -39.26 -17.35
CA HIS A 58 -7.43 -39.70 -18.09
C HIS A 58 -8.46 -38.59 -18.27
N SER A 59 -9.28 -38.63 -19.32
CA SER A 59 -10.45 -37.74 -19.44
C SER A 59 -11.39 -37.91 -18.24
N GLY A 60 -11.87 -36.81 -17.67
CA GLY A 60 -12.67 -36.85 -16.44
C GLY A 60 -11.91 -37.28 -15.17
N SER A 61 -10.58 -37.31 -15.19
CA SER A 61 -9.77 -37.37 -13.98
C SER A 61 -9.54 -35.98 -13.36
N GLY A 62 -9.26 -35.94 -12.06
CA GLY A 62 -9.17 -34.71 -11.25
C GLY A 62 -9.59 -34.96 -9.79
N ILE A 63 -9.54 -33.92 -8.95
CA ILE A 63 -9.95 -33.98 -7.53
C ILE A 63 -11.42 -33.54 -7.40
N VAL A 64 -12.25 -34.31 -6.70
CA VAL A 64 -13.69 -34.05 -6.54
C VAL A 64 -14.18 -34.26 -5.09
N THR A 65 -15.32 -33.68 -4.72
CA THR A 65 -15.89 -33.79 -3.36
C THR A 65 -16.59 -35.12 -3.05
N GLY A 66 -17.18 -35.77 -4.06
CA GLY A 66 -18.08 -36.92 -3.86
C GLY A 66 -19.46 -36.57 -3.26
N LEU A 67 -19.77 -35.29 -3.03
CA LEU A 67 -21.02 -34.83 -2.41
C LEU A 67 -22.25 -34.98 -3.32
N LYS A 68 -23.42 -35.13 -2.71
CA LYS A 68 -24.71 -35.21 -3.42
C LYS A 68 -25.08 -33.88 -4.09
N LYS A 69 -25.84 -33.95 -5.19
CA LYS A 69 -26.35 -32.77 -5.93
C LYS A 69 -27.22 -31.85 -5.07
N GLN A 70 -27.97 -32.42 -4.12
CA GLN A 70 -28.68 -31.72 -3.06
C GLN A 70 -28.43 -32.45 -1.74
N SER A 71 -28.49 -31.74 -0.62
CA SER A 71 -28.29 -32.35 0.70
C SER A 71 -29.59 -32.91 1.25
N ASP A 72 -29.57 -34.14 1.75
CA ASP A 72 -30.73 -34.84 2.30
C ASP A 72 -31.09 -34.40 3.74
N GLY A 73 -30.78 -33.15 4.12
CA GLY A 73 -31.26 -32.47 5.33
C GLY A 73 -30.82 -33.03 6.69
N GLY A 74 -30.22 -34.21 6.75
CA GLY A 74 -29.80 -34.90 7.98
C GLY A 74 -28.69 -35.94 7.79
N ASP A 75 -28.10 -36.04 6.61
CA ASP A 75 -26.95 -36.90 6.34
C ASP A 75 -25.65 -36.16 6.69
N VAL A 76 -25.12 -36.43 7.89
CA VAL A 76 -23.86 -35.81 8.37
C VAL A 76 -22.65 -36.14 7.48
N ASN A 77 -22.71 -37.24 6.71
CA ASN A 77 -21.63 -37.66 5.81
C ASN A 77 -21.65 -36.94 4.45
N ASP A 78 -22.68 -36.14 4.18
CA ASP A 78 -22.78 -35.30 2.97
C ASP A 78 -22.23 -33.88 3.24
N THR A 79 -21.05 -33.82 3.86
CA THR A 79 -20.26 -32.61 4.11
C THR A 79 -18.77 -32.84 3.83
N LEU A 80 -18.02 -31.78 3.54
CA LEU A 80 -16.57 -31.81 3.33
C LEU A 80 -15.90 -30.67 4.10
N THR A 81 -15.19 -30.99 5.18
CA THR A 81 -14.67 -29.99 6.11
C THR A 81 -13.17 -30.18 6.38
N ASN A 82 -12.46 -29.10 6.68
CA ASN A 82 -11.04 -29.12 7.08
C ASN A 82 -10.15 -29.84 6.04
N VAL A 83 -10.04 -29.26 4.85
CA VAL A 83 -9.22 -29.81 3.75
C VAL A 83 -8.12 -28.82 3.41
N LEU A 84 -6.86 -29.25 3.48
CA LEU A 84 -5.69 -28.45 3.13
C LEU A 84 -4.90 -29.13 2.00
N PHE A 85 -4.58 -28.38 0.95
CA PHE A 85 -3.55 -28.72 -0.02
C PHE A 85 -2.33 -27.82 0.18
N GLN A 86 -1.14 -28.41 0.30
CA GLN A 86 0.07 -27.69 0.69
C GLN A 86 1.32 -28.19 -0.04
N ASP A 87 2.19 -27.26 -0.45
CA ASP A 87 3.57 -27.50 -0.90
C ASP A 87 3.68 -28.58 -2.01
N ILE A 88 2.72 -28.62 -2.93
CA ILE A 88 2.54 -29.66 -3.95
C ILE A 88 2.17 -29.09 -5.32
N GLN A 89 2.50 -29.82 -6.40
CA GLN A 89 2.00 -29.54 -7.74
C GLN A 89 0.84 -30.49 -8.09
N ILE A 90 -0.21 -29.97 -8.74
CA ILE A 90 -1.37 -30.75 -9.21
C ILE A 90 -1.60 -30.39 -10.66
N GLN A 91 -1.58 -31.39 -11.56
CA GLN A 91 -1.59 -31.12 -12.99
C GLN A 91 -2.30 -32.16 -13.85
N TYR A 92 -2.63 -31.77 -15.08
CA TYR A 92 -2.97 -32.72 -16.14
C TYR A 92 -1.71 -33.15 -16.91
N GLY A 93 -1.55 -34.45 -17.16
CA GLY A 93 -0.42 -34.99 -17.92
C GLY A 93 -0.53 -34.72 -19.43
N ILE A 94 0.61 -34.66 -20.12
CA ILE A 94 0.71 -34.38 -21.56
C ILE A 94 1.50 -35.48 -22.28
N GLY A 95 0.94 -36.06 -23.35
CA GLY A 95 1.58 -37.11 -24.15
C GLY A 95 0.64 -37.69 -25.22
N GLN A 96 1.15 -38.55 -26.09
CA GLN A 96 0.40 -39.05 -27.27
C GLN A 96 -0.50 -40.28 -26.99
N ASP A 97 -0.13 -41.14 -26.04
CA ASP A 97 -0.69 -42.50 -25.92
C ASP A 97 -1.79 -42.66 -24.84
N GLY A 98 -2.67 -41.67 -24.68
CA GLY A 98 -3.86 -41.77 -23.80
C GLY A 98 -3.94 -40.76 -22.64
N PHE A 99 -3.28 -39.60 -22.79
CA PHE A 99 -3.35 -38.49 -21.81
C PHE A 99 -4.63 -37.65 -21.96
N VAL A 100 -4.88 -36.73 -21.03
CA VAL A 100 -6.08 -35.87 -21.06
C VAL A 100 -6.17 -35.10 -22.39
N PRO A 101 -7.26 -35.29 -23.16
CA PRO A 101 -7.30 -34.89 -24.56
C PRO A 101 -7.26 -33.37 -24.72
N ALA A 102 -6.54 -32.91 -25.75
CA ALA A 102 -6.48 -31.51 -26.11
C ALA A 102 -7.87 -30.96 -26.46
N LEU A 103 -8.06 -29.66 -26.22
CA LEU A 103 -9.25 -28.94 -26.67
C LEU A 103 -9.36 -29.06 -28.20
N THR A 104 -10.41 -29.73 -28.64
CA THR A 104 -10.75 -29.96 -30.05
C THR A 104 -11.53 -28.79 -30.65
N TYR A 105 -12.15 -27.97 -29.80
CA TYR A 105 -13.13 -26.94 -30.14
C TYR A 105 -14.42 -27.46 -30.76
N ALA A 106 -14.66 -28.78 -30.81
CA ALA A 106 -15.91 -29.33 -31.32
C ALA A 106 -17.14 -28.93 -30.47
N GLU A 107 -18.33 -29.04 -31.08
CA GLU A 107 -19.62 -28.79 -30.39
C GLU A 107 -19.74 -29.66 -29.14
N ALA A 108 -19.47 -30.96 -29.28
CA ALA A 108 -19.43 -31.95 -28.20
C ALA A 108 -17.99 -32.22 -27.71
N ASP A 109 -17.15 -31.18 -27.56
CA ASP A 109 -15.82 -31.33 -26.95
C ASP A 109 -15.92 -31.81 -25.48
N PRO A 110 -15.43 -33.02 -25.15
CA PRO A 110 -15.55 -33.62 -23.81
C PRO A 110 -14.68 -32.92 -22.74
N ALA A 111 -13.79 -32.01 -23.13
CA ALA A 111 -13.00 -31.25 -22.14
C ALA A 111 -13.86 -30.26 -21.33
N LYS A 112 -15.09 -29.95 -21.77
CA LYS A 112 -15.98 -29.00 -21.06
C LYS A 112 -16.55 -29.55 -19.75
N ASP A 113 -16.66 -30.87 -19.64
CA ASP A 113 -17.42 -31.51 -18.56
C ASP A 113 -16.58 -31.73 -17.28
N TYR A 114 -15.28 -31.43 -17.32
CA TYR A 114 -14.32 -31.80 -16.28
C TYR A 114 -13.39 -30.64 -15.93
N SER A 115 -13.11 -30.47 -14.63
CA SER A 115 -12.16 -29.47 -14.11
C SER A 115 -11.14 -30.17 -13.22
N LEU A 116 -9.88 -29.69 -13.23
CA LEU A 116 -8.76 -30.38 -12.57
C LEU A 116 -9.01 -30.57 -11.07
N ILE A 117 -9.57 -29.56 -10.41
CA ILE A 117 -10.01 -29.59 -9.03
C ILE A 117 -11.44 -29.03 -8.97
N THR A 118 -12.38 -29.82 -8.45
CA THR A 118 -13.81 -29.50 -8.33
C THR A 118 -14.29 -29.71 -6.89
N LEU A 119 -14.10 -28.69 -6.05
CA LEU A 119 -14.56 -28.67 -4.66
C LEU A 119 -15.87 -27.88 -4.53
N LEU A 120 -16.94 -28.47 -5.09
CA LEU A 120 -18.32 -27.98 -4.98
C LEU A 120 -19.34 -29.13 -5.12
N ARG A 121 -20.64 -28.82 -5.02
CA ARG A 121 -21.73 -29.77 -5.29
C ARG A 121 -22.13 -29.76 -6.77
N PRO A 122 -22.57 -30.89 -7.36
CA PRO A 122 -23.01 -30.96 -8.75
C PRO A 122 -24.04 -29.88 -9.14
N TYR A 123 -23.80 -29.25 -10.29
CA TYR A 123 -24.50 -28.03 -10.76
C TYR A 123 -25.84 -28.33 -11.47
N ASP A 124 -26.71 -27.31 -11.61
CA ASP A 124 -28.04 -27.43 -12.25
C ASP A 124 -28.41 -26.25 -13.18
N HIS A 125 -27.44 -25.44 -13.60
CA HIS A 125 -27.61 -24.28 -14.52
C HIS A 125 -28.53 -23.13 -14.05
N LYS A 126 -29.31 -23.34 -12.99
CA LYS A 126 -30.18 -22.36 -12.33
C LYS A 126 -29.56 -21.86 -11.02
N TYR A 127 -30.06 -20.75 -10.47
CA TYR A 127 -29.68 -20.30 -9.14
C TYR A 127 -30.29 -21.22 -8.09
N ASN A 128 -29.43 -21.83 -7.29
CA ASN A 128 -29.78 -22.69 -6.17
C ASN A 128 -28.64 -22.61 -5.15
N ALA A 129 -28.81 -21.79 -4.11
CA ALA A 129 -27.79 -21.66 -3.08
C ALA A 129 -27.60 -22.98 -2.34
N TYR A 130 -26.35 -23.44 -2.23
CA TYR A 130 -25.97 -24.66 -1.54
C TYR A 130 -24.78 -24.42 -0.61
N SER A 131 -24.56 -25.36 0.32
CA SER A 131 -23.47 -25.32 1.30
C SER A 131 -23.05 -26.76 1.66
N GLY A 132 -22.24 -26.91 2.71
CA GLY A 132 -21.73 -28.20 3.20
C GLY A 132 -20.23 -28.38 3.05
N LEU A 133 -19.52 -27.35 2.53
CA LEU A 133 -18.06 -27.29 2.56
C LEU A 133 -17.61 -26.26 3.59
N SER A 134 -16.54 -26.53 4.34
CA SER A 134 -15.93 -25.51 5.21
C SER A 134 -14.45 -25.72 5.47
N ASN A 135 -13.73 -24.64 5.80
CA ASN A 135 -12.30 -24.65 6.10
C ASN A 135 -11.49 -25.35 5.00
N ILE A 136 -11.70 -24.92 3.75
CA ILE A 136 -10.98 -25.45 2.58
C ILE A 136 -9.82 -24.49 2.27
N SER A 137 -8.61 -25.02 2.15
CA SER A 137 -7.39 -24.23 2.01
C SER A 137 -6.45 -24.79 0.94
N PHE A 138 -5.89 -23.88 0.14
CA PHE A 138 -4.76 -24.12 -0.74
C PHE A 138 -3.66 -23.13 -0.34
N THR A 139 -2.49 -23.63 0.04
CA THR A 139 -1.34 -22.79 0.42
C THR A 139 -0.11 -23.25 -0.33
N ASN A 140 0.52 -22.35 -1.09
CA ASN A 140 1.78 -22.63 -1.78
C ASN A 140 1.68 -23.86 -2.73
N VAL A 141 0.56 -23.97 -3.45
CA VAL A 141 0.25 -25.05 -4.40
C VAL A 141 0.45 -24.57 -5.83
N HIS A 142 0.99 -25.43 -6.70
CA HIS A 142 1.06 -25.18 -8.15
C HIS A 142 -0.01 -26.01 -8.88
N VAL A 143 -1.09 -25.38 -9.30
CA VAL A 143 -2.15 -26.01 -10.12
C VAL A 143 -1.90 -25.68 -11.58
N ASN A 144 -1.61 -26.69 -12.41
CA ASN A 144 -1.39 -26.51 -13.84
C ASN A 144 -2.29 -27.44 -14.67
N ALA A 145 -3.35 -26.89 -15.24
CA ALA A 145 -4.28 -27.66 -16.08
C ALA A 145 -3.78 -27.87 -17.53
N ASN A 146 -2.58 -27.41 -17.91
CA ASN A 146 -1.91 -27.69 -19.19
C ASN A 146 -2.80 -27.46 -20.45
N GLU A 147 -3.66 -26.44 -20.37
CA GLU A 147 -4.68 -26.08 -21.38
C GLU A 147 -5.68 -27.22 -21.66
N ARG A 148 -6.06 -27.96 -20.61
CA ARG A 148 -7.03 -29.06 -20.62
C ARG A 148 -8.22 -28.78 -19.70
N GLY A 149 -9.30 -29.51 -19.93
CA GLY A 149 -10.52 -29.42 -19.13
C GLY A 149 -11.26 -28.08 -19.25
N HIS A 150 -12.00 -27.74 -18.21
CA HIS A 150 -12.76 -26.51 -18.08
C HIS A 150 -12.05 -25.56 -17.11
N VAL A 151 -12.26 -25.66 -15.79
CA VAL A 151 -11.63 -24.80 -14.76
C VAL A 151 -10.39 -25.48 -14.17
N ALA A 152 -9.40 -24.71 -13.72
CA ALA A 152 -8.27 -25.27 -12.95
C ALA A 152 -8.65 -25.52 -11.48
N LEU A 153 -9.09 -24.47 -10.75
CA LEU A 153 -9.67 -24.56 -9.41
C LEU A 153 -11.15 -24.14 -9.44
N ASN A 154 -12.07 -25.09 -9.29
CA ASN A 154 -13.51 -24.83 -9.24
C ASN A 154 -14.04 -25.09 -7.82
N LEU A 155 -14.43 -24.02 -7.12
CA LEU A 155 -14.69 -24.03 -5.68
C LEU A 155 -16.09 -23.48 -5.41
N GLY A 156 -16.83 -24.04 -4.47
CA GLY A 156 -18.14 -23.49 -4.16
C GLY A 156 -18.94 -24.12 -3.03
N GLY A 157 -19.84 -23.33 -2.44
CA GLY A 157 -20.56 -23.68 -1.21
C GLY A 157 -19.67 -23.73 0.03
N VAL A 158 -18.52 -23.05 0.00
CA VAL A 158 -17.47 -23.11 1.03
C VAL A 158 -17.63 -21.98 2.04
N LYS A 159 -17.68 -22.32 3.33
CA LYS A 159 -17.52 -21.36 4.43
C LYS A 159 -16.08 -21.37 4.94
N ASN A 160 -15.41 -20.22 4.96
CA ASN A 160 -13.97 -20.08 5.22
C ASN A 160 -13.14 -20.80 4.13
N LEU A 161 -12.92 -20.11 3.01
CA LEU A 161 -12.11 -20.55 1.88
C LEU A 161 -10.81 -19.72 1.83
N THR A 162 -9.66 -20.37 1.77
CA THR A 162 -8.37 -19.71 1.53
C THR A 162 -7.67 -20.29 0.30
N VAL A 163 -7.25 -19.43 -0.62
CA VAL A 163 -6.29 -19.75 -1.70
C VAL A 163 -5.16 -18.73 -1.58
N ARG A 164 -4.01 -19.15 -1.06
CA ARG A 164 -2.89 -18.24 -0.78
C ARG A 164 -1.56 -18.71 -1.36
N ASP A 165 -0.77 -17.75 -1.84
CA ASP A 165 0.60 -17.96 -2.32
C ASP A 165 0.71 -19.07 -3.41
N CYS A 166 -0.37 -19.35 -4.13
CA CYS A 166 -0.45 -20.42 -5.14
C CYS A 166 -0.10 -19.92 -6.56
N ARG A 167 0.31 -20.84 -7.43
CA ARG A 167 0.39 -20.63 -8.88
C ARG A 167 -0.72 -21.43 -9.55
N VAL A 168 -1.59 -20.79 -10.32
CA VAL A 168 -2.76 -21.41 -10.95
C VAL A 168 -2.76 -21.07 -12.44
N GLU A 169 -2.56 -22.05 -13.31
CA GLU A 169 -2.36 -21.78 -14.72
C GLU A 169 -2.92 -22.83 -15.69
N GLY A 170 -3.06 -22.43 -16.95
CA GLY A 170 -3.38 -23.33 -18.05
C GLY A 170 -4.80 -23.92 -17.97
N SER A 171 -5.79 -23.21 -17.42
CA SER A 171 -7.18 -23.70 -17.48
C SER A 171 -7.64 -23.82 -18.93
N GLY A 172 -8.38 -24.88 -19.27
CA GLY A 172 -8.82 -25.14 -20.64
C GLY A 172 -9.88 -24.14 -21.13
N TYR A 173 -11.17 -24.45 -21.05
CA TYR A 173 -12.25 -23.53 -21.47
C TYR A 173 -12.73 -22.56 -20.39
N GLY A 174 -12.45 -22.82 -19.13
CA GLY A 174 -12.99 -22.10 -17.98
C GLY A 174 -11.96 -21.21 -17.27
N ASN A 175 -12.24 -20.90 -16.02
CA ASN A 175 -11.47 -19.93 -15.23
C ASN A 175 -10.18 -20.53 -14.66
N GLY A 176 -9.25 -19.69 -14.21
CA GLY A 176 -8.15 -20.13 -13.35
C GLY A 176 -8.70 -20.55 -11.98
N ILE A 177 -9.24 -19.58 -11.24
CA ILE A 177 -9.95 -19.80 -9.98
C ILE A 177 -11.43 -19.41 -10.18
N GLY A 178 -12.35 -20.32 -9.91
CA GLY A 178 -13.79 -20.06 -9.88
C GLY A 178 -14.35 -20.28 -8.48
N VAL A 179 -15.20 -19.35 -8.01
CA VAL A 179 -15.85 -19.39 -6.69
C VAL A 179 -17.35 -19.08 -6.80
N GLU A 180 -18.22 -19.96 -6.30
CA GLU A 180 -19.64 -19.66 -6.08
C GLU A 180 -20.15 -20.01 -4.67
N TYR A 181 -21.22 -19.36 -4.22
CA TYR A 181 -21.94 -19.64 -2.97
C TYR A 181 -21.05 -19.72 -1.71
N SER A 182 -19.94 -18.99 -1.68
CA SER A 182 -18.94 -19.12 -0.61
C SER A 182 -18.91 -17.89 0.31
N GLU A 183 -18.63 -18.10 1.60
CA GLU A 183 -18.62 -17.09 2.66
C GLU A 183 -17.22 -17.05 3.30
N LYS A 184 -16.65 -15.86 3.55
CA LYS A 184 -15.28 -15.69 4.09
C LYS A 184 -14.23 -16.27 3.15
N VAL A 185 -14.06 -15.60 2.01
CA VAL A 185 -13.18 -16.05 0.92
C VAL A 185 -11.94 -15.16 0.88
N LEU A 186 -10.75 -15.76 1.07
CA LEU A 186 -9.47 -15.09 0.91
C LEU A 186 -8.72 -15.67 -0.30
N ILE A 187 -8.43 -14.83 -1.28
CA ILE A 187 -7.58 -15.14 -2.45
C ILE A 187 -6.40 -14.18 -2.40
N GLU A 188 -5.25 -14.61 -1.86
CA GLU A 188 -4.12 -13.75 -1.52
C GLU A 188 -2.80 -14.15 -2.20
N ASN A 189 -2.06 -13.19 -2.76
CA ASN A 189 -0.70 -13.37 -3.29
C ASN A 189 -0.53 -14.46 -4.36
N ASN A 190 -1.59 -14.84 -5.07
CA ASN A 190 -1.52 -15.91 -6.07
C ASN A 190 -1.04 -15.38 -7.43
N THR A 191 -0.33 -16.21 -8.18
CA THR A 191 -0.10 -16.01 -9.62
C THR A 191 -1.14 -16.80 -10.40
N VAL A 192 -1.99 -16.12 -11.17
CA VAL A 192 -3.00 -16.73 -12.03
C VAL A 192 -2.65 -16.41 -13.48
N HIS A 193 -2.35 -17.42 -14.30
CA HIS A 193 -1.75 -17.20 -15.62
C HIS A 193 -2.38 -18.07 -16.72
N ASN A 194 -2.47 -17.56 -17.95
CA ASN A 194 -2.90 -18.31 -19.14
C ASN A 194 -4.21 -19.08 -18.89
N THR A 195 -5.32 -18.34 -18.70
CA THR A 195 -6.64 -18.94 -18.40
C THR A 195 -7.58 -18.87 -19.58
N GLY A 196 -8.41 -19.89 -19.73
CA GLY A 196 -9.35 -20.02 -20.84
C GLY A 196 -10.38 -18.90 -20.92
N ARG A 197 -10.90 -18.50 -19.75
CA ARG A 197 -12.03 -17.58 -19.58
C ARG A 197 -11.70 -16.41 -18.64
N ALA A 198 -12.13 -16.42 -17.38
CA ALA A 198 -11.69 -15.43 -16.39
C ALA A 198 -10.36 -15.85 -15.73
N GLY A 199 -9.64 -14.90 -15.12
CA GLY A 199 -8.53 -15.23 -14.22
C GLY A 199 -9.07 -15.79 -12.91
N ILE A 200 -9.63 -14.90 -12.10
CA ILE A 200 -10.37 -15.17 -10.87
C ILE A 200 -11.84 -14.79 -11.12
N GLN A 201 -12.77 -15.73 -10.98
CA GLN A 201 -14.21 -15.48 -11.10
C GLN A 201 -14.95 -15.73 -9.79
N LEU A 202 -15.57 -14.68 -9.27
CA LEU A 202 -16.62 -14.73 -8.26
C LEU A 202 -17.95 -14.86 -9.01
N TYR A 203 -18.45 -16.07 -9.21
CA TYR A 203 -19.65 -16.29 -10.03
C TYR A 203 -20.88 -15.70 -9.33
N ARG A 204 -21.46 -16.36 -8.32
CA ARG A 204 -22.71 -15.90 -7.69
C ARG A 204 -22.79 -16.30 -6.22
N GLY A 205 -23.55 -15.55 -5.43
CA GLY A 205 -23.85 -15.88 -4.03
C GLY A 205 -22.66 -15.80 -3.07
N ASN A 206 -21.56 -15.15 -3.44
CA ASN A 206 -20.36 -15.04 -2.61
C ASN A 206 -20.45 -13.89 -1.61
N LYS A 207 -19.92 -14.07 -0.39
CA LYS A 207 -19.99 -13.08 0.69
C LYS A 207 -18.67 -12.95 1.45
N ASP A 208 -18.33 -11.74 1.87
CA ASP A 208 -17.12 -11.45 2.66
C ASP A 208 -15.87 -11.98 1.94
N VAL A 209 -15.58 -11.36 0.79
CA VAL A 209 -14.55 -11.79 -0.16
C VAL A 209 -13.41 -10.79 -0.19
N THR A 210 -12.18 -11.25 0.02
CA THR A 210 -10.96 -10.46 -0.18
C THR A 210 -10.09 -11.11 -1.26
N VAL A 211 -9.86 -10.38 -2.35
CA VAL A 211 -8.93 -10.73 -3.43
C VAL A 211 -7.79 -9.73 -3.36
N LYS A 212 -6.63 -10.15 -2.83
CA LYS A 212 -5.52 -9.24 -2.48
C LYS A 212 -4.17 -9.65 -3.05
N GLY A 213 -3.40 -8.70 -3.59
CA GLY A 213 -1.99 -8.91 -3.95
C GLY A 213 -1.74 -9.94 -5.05
N ASN A 214 -2.76 -10.34 -5.81
CA ASN A 214 -2.63 -11.38 -6.83
C ASN A 214 -2.04 -10.81 -8.13
N HIS A 215 -1.28 -11.64 -8.83
CA HIS A 215 -0.80 -11.37 -10.18
C HIS A 215 -1.61 -12.17 -11.21
N VAL A 216 -2.58 -11.54 -11.85
CA VAL A 216 -3.43 -12.17 -12.87
C VAL A 216 -2.92 -11.79 -14.26
N SER A 217 -2.72 -12.77 -15.14
CA SER A 217 -2.25 -12.51 -16.51
C SER A 217 -2.78 -13.45 -17.57
N ASN A 218 -2.94 -12.94 -18.79
CA ASN A 218 -3.37 -13.70 -19.97
C ASN A 218 -4.63 -14.55 -19.70
N TRP A 219 -5.74 -13.91 -19.32
CA TRP A 219 -7.07 -14.54 -19.28
C TRP A 219 -7.75 -14.50 -20.66
N MET A 220 -8.95 -15.04 -20.84
CA MET A 220 -9.69 -15.07 -22.11
C MET A 220 -8.90 -15.64 -23.30
N GLN A 221 -8.09 -16.68 -23.07
CA GLN A 221 -7.22 -17.28 -24.10
C GLN A 221 -7.91 -18.32 -24.99
N ARG A 222 -9.03 -18.93 -24.54
CA ARG A 222 -9.65 -20.08 -25.23
C ARG A 222 -11.18 -20.04 -25.34
N TYR A 223 -11.89 -19.55 -24.32
CA TYR A 223 -13.36 -19.59 -24.27
C TYR A 223 -14.03 -18.79 -25.40
N GLY A 224 -13.43 -17.68 -25.81
CA GLY A 224 -13.96 -16.86 -26.90
C GLY A 224 -14.13 -17.62 -28.21
N VAL A 225 -13.25 -18.59 -28.50
CA VAL A 225 -13.37 -19.47 -29.69
C VAL A 225 -14.65 -20.31 -29.60
N TYR A 226 -14.85 -20.99 -28.48
CA TYR A 226 -16.01 -21.87 -28.27
C TYR A 226 -17.32 -21.07 -28.23
N HIS A 227 -17.32 -19.95 -27.51
CA HIS A 227 -18.46 -19.05 -27.44
C HIS A 227 -18.85 -18.55 -28.85
N TYR A 228 -17.87 -18.12 -29.64
CA TYR A 228 -18.11 -17.67 -31.01
C TYR A 228 -18.75 -18.74 -31.89
N LEU A 229 -18.21 -19.96 -31.87
CA LEU A 229 -18.64 -21.03 -32.76
C LEU A 229 -20.04 -21.55 -32.40
N TYR A 230 -20.34 -21.78 -31.11
CA TYR A 230 -21.52 -22.56 -30.69
C TYR A 230 -22.50 -21.83 -29.77
N VAL A 231 -22.06 -20.83 -29.00
CA VAL A 231 -22.95 -20.10 -28.06
C VAL A 231 -23.58 -18.88 -28.73
N MET A 232 -22.84 -18.19 -29.60
CA MET A 232 -23.32 -17.06 -30.39
C MET A 232 -24.32 -17.54 -31.46
N LYS A 233 -25.61 -17.24 -31.26
CA LYS A 233 -26.72 -17.55 -32.18
C LYS A 233 -27.08 -16.42 -33.14
N GLU A 234 -26.46 -15.25 -33.00
CA GLU A 234 -26.78 -14.06 -33.79
C GLU A 234 -26.14 -14.09 -35.18
N GLU A 235 -26.83 -13.49 -36.16
CA GLU A 235 -26.31 -13.24 -37.53
C GLU A 235 -25.21 -12.17 -37.56
N LYS A 236 -24.94 -11.49 -36.44
CA LYS A 236 -23.91 -10.47 -36.28
C LYS A 236 -22.94 -10.88 -35.19
N VAL A 237 -21.66 -10.51 -35.35
CA VAL A 237 -20.64 -10.75 -34.33
C VAL A 237 -20.92 -9.89 -33.10
N THR A 238 -21.23 -10.53 -31.98
CA THR A 238 -21.34 -9.88 -30.67
C THR A 238 -20.01 -9.81 -29.95
N ASN A 239 -19.90 -8.96 -28.93
CA ASN A 239 -18.69 -8.86 -28.10
C ASN A 239 -18.79 -9.83 -26.91
N MET A 240 -17.82 -10.74 -26.78
CA MET A 240 -17.63 -11.63 -25.65
C MET A 240 -16.39 -11.20 -24.84
N PHE A 241 -16.57 -11.05 -23.53
CA PHE A 241 -15.50 -10.70 -22.61
C PHE A 241 -15.88 -11.13 -21.19
N ASP A 242 -14.92 -11.69 -20.48
CA ASP A 242 -14.91 -11.85 -19.03
C ASP A 242 -13.58 -11.29 -18.51
N ALA A 243 -13.48 -11.06 -17.20
CA ALA A 243 -12.38 -10.28 -16.66
C ALA A 243 -11.20 -11.09 -16.07
N GLY A 244 -10.06 -10.40 -15.90
CA GLY A 244 -8.95 -10.91 -15.10
C GLY A 244 -9.41 -11.18 -13.66
N ILE A 245 -10.10 -10.20 -13.06
CA ILE A 245 -10.90 -10.39 -11.83
C ILE A 245 -12.36 -10.06 -12.15
N ASP A 246 -13.21 -11.09 -12.14
CA ASP A 246 -14.58 -11.09 -12.66
C ASP A 246 -15.59 -11.42 -11.55
N SER A 247 -16.60 -10.58 -11.36
CA SER A 247 -17.84 -10.95 -10.67
C SER A 247 -18.96 -11.09 -11.70
N TYR A 248 -19.70 -12.20 -11.66
CA TYR A 248 -20.74 -12.50 -12.64
C TYR A 248 -21.98 -13.20 -12.03
N GLY A 249 -22.81 -12.47 -11.29
CA GLY A 249 -24.07 -13.04 -10.81
C GLY A 249 -24.67 -12.35 -9.58
N PRO A 250 -25.89 -12.74 -9.19
CA PRO A 250 -26.58 -12.15 -8.06
C PRO A 250 -25.96 -12.56 -6.73
N HIS A 251 -26.19 -11.73 -5.71
CA HIS A 251 -25.81 -11.97 -4.31
C HIS A 251 -24.29 -12.13 -4.06
N ASN A 252 -23.47 -11.52 -4.92
CA ASN A 252 -22.05 -11.27 -4.64
C ASN A 252 -21.95 -9.98 -3.80
N ASP A 253 -21.54 -10.07 -2.53
CA ASP A 253 -21.69 -9.01 -1.53
C ASP A 253 -20.42 -8.89 -0.65
N THR A 254 -20.00 -7.66 -0.37
CA THR A 254 -18.88 -7.34 0.53
C THR A 254 -17.57 -7.89 -0.05
N ILE A 255 -17.05 -7.19 -1.06
CA ILE A 255 -15.91 -7.62 -1.88
C ILE A 255 -14.81 -6.58 -1.82
N HIS A 256 -13.63 -6.97 -1.36
CA HIS A 256 -12.42 -6.16 -1.37
C HIS A 256 -11.45 -6.68 -2.43
N ILE A 257 -11.14 -5.85 -3.43
CA ILE A 257 -10.16 -6.11 -4.49
C ILE A 257 -9.02 -5.13 -4.26
N LEU A 258 -7.94 -5.60 -3.65
CA LEU A 258 -6.88 -4.76 -3.07
C LEU A 258 -5.49 -5.09 -3.62
N ASP A 259 -4.70 -4.09 -3.99
CA ASP A 259 -3.27 -4.24 -4.30
C ASP A 259 -2.94 -5.28 -5.41
N ASN A 260 -3.89 -5.65 -6.28
CA ASN A 260 -3.68 -6.66 -7.32
C ASN A 260 -3.02 -6.08 -8.58
N MET A 261 -2.34 -6.94 -9.35
CA MET A 261 -1.77 -6.63 -10.66
C MET A 261 -2.41 -7.49 -11.74
N VAL A 262 -3.13 -6.87 -12.68
CA VAL A 262 -3.82 -7.56 -13.78
C VAL A 262 -3.20 -7.14 -15.12
N ARG A 263 -2.53 -8.05 -15.84
CA ARG A 263 -1.81 -7.72 -17.10
C ARG A 263 -2.10 -8.64 -18.29
N VAL A 264 -2.10 -8.10 -19.50
CA VAL A 264 -2.14 -8.92 -20.73
C VAL A 264 -1.44 -8.22 -21.89
N GLY A 265 -0.73 -9.04 -22.70
CA GLY A 265 0.02 -8.61 -23.88
C GLY A 265 1.27 -7.78 -23.56
N GLU A 266 2.09 -7.58 -24.59
CA GLU A 266 3.34 -6.83 -24.54
C GLU A 266 3.36 -5.62 -25.50
N SER A 267 2.49 -5.62 -26.52
CA SER A 267 2.36 -4.59 -27.57
C SER A 267 0.92 -4.11 -27.77
N HIS A 268 0.73 -2.85 -28.15
CA HIS A 268 -0.58 -2.27 -28.48
C HIS A 268 -1.26 -2.92 -29.69
N LEU A 269 -0.50 -3.69 -30.49
CA LEU A 269 -0.99 -4.44 -31.65
C LEU A 269 -1.34 -5.90 -31.33
N ASP A 270 -1.11 -6.38 -30.09
CA ASP A 270 -1.36 -7.77 -29.74
C ASP A 270 -2.86 -8.08 -29.81
N GLU A 271 -3.22 -9.14 -30.53
CA GLU A 271 -4.60 -9.61 -30.65
C GLU A 271 -4.95 -10.56 -29.48
N ASN A 272 -6.16 -10.47 -28.93
CA ASN A 272 -6.70 -11.61 -28.17
C ASN A 272 -6.74 -12.87 -29.06
N PRO A 273 -6.09 -13.98 -28.66
CA PRO A 273 -5.84 -15.13 -29.54
C PRO A 273 -7.10 -15.91 -29.91
N CYS A 274 -8.19 -15.78 -29.15
CA CYS A 274 -9.46 -16.41 -29.50
C CYS A 274 -9.97 -15.97 -30.88
N ASN A 275 -9.73 -14.71 -31.28
CA ASN A 275 -10.25 -14.19 -32.55
C ASN A 275 -9.56 -14.86 -33.74
N ARG A 276 -8.22 -14.87 -33.74
CA ARG A 276 -7.42 -15.59 -34.74
C ARG A 276 -7.77 -17.08 -34.76
N LYS A 277 -7.92 -17.69 -33.57
CA LYS A 277 -8.21 -19.12 -33.47
C LYS A 277 -9.61 -19.50 -33.94
N ALA A 278 -10.61 -18.65 -33.76
CA ALA A 278 -11.95 -18.86 -34.31
C ALA A 278 -11.96 -18.83 -35.84
N ASP A 279 -11.27 -17.86 -36.46
CA ASP A 279 -11.11 -17.77 -37.91
C ASP A 279 -10.37 -19.00 -38.50
N GLU A 280 -9.30 -19.47 -37.84
CA GLU A 280 -8.64 -20.73 -38.19
C GLU A 280 -9.61 -21.94 -38.18
N MET A 281 -10.49 -22.05 -37.18
CA MET A 281 -11.43 -23.17 -37.07
C MET A 281 -12.55 -23.10 -38.11
N LEU A 282 -13.12 -21.93 -38.40
CA LEU A 282 -14.10 -21.76 -39.47
C LEU A 282 -13.52 -22.19 -40.83
N LYS A 283 -12.31 -21.72 -41.15
CA LYS A 283 -11.59 -22.08 -42.38
C LYS A 283 -11.31 -23.57 -42.47
N LYS A 284 -10.91 -24.19 -41.35
CA LYS A 284 -10.64 -25.64 -41.26
C LYS A 284 -11.88 -26.50 -41.49
N TRP A 285 -13.06 -26.05 -41.04
CA TRP A 285 -14.29 -26.83 -41.12
C TRP A 285 -15.20 -26.46 -42.29
N GLY A 286 -14.89 -25.40 -43.04
CA GLY A 286 -15.72 -24.94 -44.16
C GLY A 286 -17.09 -24.42 -43.73
N VAL A 287 -17.19 -23.84 -42.53
CA VAL A 287 -18.46 -23.36 -41.96
C VAL A 287 -18.73 -21.93 -42.40
N ASP A 288 -19.85 -21.73 -43.11
CA ASP A 288 -20.35 -20.41 -43.53
C ASP A 288 -21.06 -19.68 -42.38
N LYS A 289 -20.28 -19.27 -41.38
CA LYS A 289 -20.66 -18.30 -40.33
C LYS A 289 -20.02 -16.95 -40.71
N PRO A 290 -20.67 -15.79 -40.50
CA PRO A 290 -20.10 -14.48 -40.85
C PRO A 290 -18.66 -14.34 -40.37
N LEU A 291 -17.69 -14.35 -41.30
CA LEU A 291 -16.26 -14.31 -40.97
C LEU A 291 -15.94 -13.08 -40.11
N LEU A 292 -14.90 -13.20 -39.27
CA LEU A 292 -14.34 -12.12 -38.45
C LEU A 292 -13.61 -11.07 -39.31
N ASN A 293 -14.29 -10.50 -40.30
CA ASN A 293 -13.78 -9.63 -41.36
C ASN A 293 -13.49 -8.22 -40.80
N GLY A 294 -12.51 -8.13 -39.90
CA GLY A 294 -12.23 -6.98 -39.05
C GLY A 294 -13.18 -6.82 -37.84
N GLN A 295 -14.25 -7.60 -37.77
CA GLN A 295 -15.09 -7.70 -36.57
C GLN A 295 -14.43 -8.62 -35.55
N VAL A 296 -14.36 -8.16 -34.31
CA VAL A 296 -13.66 -8.85 -33.21
C VAL A 296 -14.69 -9.32 -32.19
N HIS A 297 -14.58 -10.57 -31.78
CA HIS A 297 -15.49 -11.21 -30.85
C HIS A 297 -14.98 -11.16 -29.41
N ALA A 298 -13.75 -11.64 -29.18
CA ALA A 298 -13.19 -11.80 -27.84
C ALA A 298 -12.32 -10.59 -27.45
N TYR A 299 -12.61 -9.99 -26.31
CA TYR A 299 -11.89 -8.82 -25.78
C TYR A 299 -11.33 -9.06 -24.38
N TYR A 300 -10.32 -8.28 -24.01
CA TYR A 300 -9.78 -8.22 -22.66
C TYR A 300 -10.45 -7.15 -21.81
N GLN A 301 -10.79 -7.52 -20.58
CA GLN A 301 -11.36 -6.65 -19.53
C GLN A 301 -10.58 -6.95 -18.23
N PRO A 302 -10.00 -6.00 -17.49
CA PRO A 302 -9.20 -6.34 -16.32
C PRO A 302 -10.11 -6.59 -15.10
N TYR A 303 -11.14 -5.75 -14.93
CA TYR A 303 -12.11 -5.84 -13.84
C TYR A 303 -13.56 -5.86 -14.33
N ARG A 304 -14.38 -6.71 -13.72
CA ARG A 304 -15.83 -6.76 -13.96
C ARG A 304 -16.59 -6.97 -12.66
N LEU A 305 -17.60 -6.14 -12.42
CA LEU A 305 -18.41 -6.13 -11.21
C LEU A 305 -19.89 -6.32 -11.60
N SER A 306 -20.19 -7.45 -12.24
CA SER A 306 -21.56 -7.75 -12.67
C SER A 306 -22.32 -8.48 -11.54
N GLY A 307 -23.39 -7.85 -11.05
CA GLY A 307 -24.20 -8.29 -9.91
C GLY A 307 -23.55 -8.17 -8.52
N ALA A 308 -22.39 -7.49 -8.42
CA ALA A 308 -21.66 -7.28 -7.17
C ALA A 308 -22.16 -6.04 -6.41
N LYS A 309 -22.23 -6.12 -5.07
CA LYS A 309 -22.49 -4.97 -4.19
C LYS A 309 -21.55 -4.89 -3.00
N ASN A 310 -21.49 -3.71 -2.37
CA ASN A 310 -20.59 -3.41 -1.25
C ASN A 310 -19.12 -3.71 -1.63
N VAL A 311 -18.63 -3.08 -2.71
CA VAL A 311 -17.31 -3.36 -3.29
C VAL A 311 -16.33 -2.24 -3.00
N LEU A 312 -15.11 -2.59 -2.59
CA LEU A 312 -13.95 -1.70 -2.57
C LEU A 312 -12.90 -2.22 -3.56
N LEU A 313 -12.57 -1.44 -4.58
CA LEU A 313 -11.52 -1.71 -5.56
C LEU A 313 -10.43 -0.64 -5.39
N GLU A 314 -9.36 -0.96 -4.66
CA GLU A 314 -8.37 0.00 -4.17
C GLU A 314 -6.91 -0.44 -4.43
N ASN A 315 -6.05 0.52 -4.78
CA ASN A 315 -4.60 0.36 -4.99
C ASN A 315 -4.19 -0.68 -6.06
N ASN A 316 -5.10 -1.08 -6.95
CA ASN A 316 -4.80 -2.08 -7.97
C ASN A 316 -4.12 -1.45 -9.19
N LYS A 317 -3.30 -2.25 -9.87
CA LYS A 317 -2.70 -1.93 -11.16
C LYS A 317 -3.30 -2.81 -12.26
N ALA A 318 -3.65 -2.21 -13.39
CA ALA A 318 -4.06 -2.95 -14.58
C ALA A 318 -3.29 -2.48 -15.82
N ILE A 319 -2.87 -3.41 -16.67
CA ILE A 319 -2.16 -3.12 -17.92
C ILE A 319 -2.70 -4.02 -19.03
N ILE A 320 -3.39 -3.45 -20.01
CA ILE A 320 -3.81 -4.16 -21.22
C ILE A 320 -3.05 -3.58 -22.40
N LYS A 321 -2.10 -4.34 -22.94
CA LYS A 321 -1.44 -4.03 -24.21
C LYS A 321 -2.04 -4.94 -25.26
N SER A 322 -3.07 -4.44 -25.94
CA SER A 322 -3.81 -5.20 -26.95
C SER A 322 -4.75 -4.31 -27.74
N VAL A 323 -4.82 -4.54 -29.05
CA VAL A 323 -5.80 -3.91 -29.93
C VAL A 323 -7.24 -4.42 -29.69
N HIS A 324 -7.42 -5.45 -28.84
CA HIS A 324 -8.72 -6.03 -28.48
C HIS A 324 -9.09 -5.73 -27.01
N ALA A 325 -8.92 -4.49 -26.53
CA ALA A 325 -9.35 -4.10 -25.20
C ALA A 325 -10.84 -3.75 -25.16
N PHE A 326 -11.58 -4.28 -24.17
CA PHE A 326 -12.96 -3.86 -23.94
C PHE A 326 -12.99 -2.54 -23.15
N GLY A 327 -12.28 -2.44 -22.04
CA GLY A 327 -12.25 -1.26 -21.18
C GLY A 327 -11.55 -1.53 -19.86
N PHE A 328 -11.60 -0.58 -18.93
CA PHE A 328 -11.03 -0.69 -17.58
C PHE A 328 -11.98 -1.36 -16.59
N LEU A 329 -13.26 -0.96 -16.60
CA LEU A 329 -14.26 -1.51 -15.69
C LEU A 329 -15.64 -1.69 -16.36
N PHE A 330 -16.21 -2.87 -16.19
CA PHE A 330 -17.57 -3.19 -16.59
C PHE A 330 -18.44 -3.54 -15.37
N VAL A 331 -19.45 -2.71 -15.11
CA VAL A 331 -20.43 -2.87 -14.01
C VAL A 331 -21.80 -3.12 -14.63
N ALA A 332 -22.50 -4.18 -14.21
CA ALA A 332 -23.81 -4.49 -14.79
C ALA A 332 -24.73 -5.28 -13.86
N GLU A 333 -26.03 -5.01 -13.92
CA GLU A 333 -27.04 -5.93 -13.41
C GLU A 333 -26.91 -7.34 -14.01
N ARG A 334 -27.22 -8.37 -13.20
CA ARG A 334 -27.26 -9.77 -13.62
C ARG A 334 -28.49 -10.47 -13.08
N ALA A 335 -29.23 -11.10 -13.99
CA ALA A 335 -30.41 -11.89 -13.72
C ALA A 335 -30.12 -13.40 -13.95
N PHE A 336 -30.64 -14.26 -13.08
CA PHE A 336 -30.54 -15.72 -13.18
C PHE A 336 -31.85 -16.40 -12.78
N SER A 337 -32.32 -17.37 -13.58
CA SER A 337 -33.52 -18.15 -13.22
C SER A 337 -33.29 -18.99 -11.95
N ASN A 338 -34.21 -18.95 -10.99
CA ASN A 338 -34.15 -19.70 -9.74
C ASN A 338 -34.73 -21.13 -9.94
N VAL A 339 -34.17 -22.15 -9.25
CA VAL A 339 -34.75 -23.51 -9.25
C VAL A 339 -36.18 -23.58 -8.70
N ARG A 340 -36.56 -22.66 -7.81
CA ARG A 340 -37.91 -22.54 -7.21
C ARG A 340 -38.90 -21.78 -8.11
N GLY A 341 -38.49 -21.36 -9.30
CA GLY A 341 -39.23 -20.44 -10.17
C GLY A 341 -38.91 -18.97 -9.87
N GLY A 342 -39.13 -18.11 -10.87
CA GLY A 342 -38.73 -16.70 -10.82
C GLY A 342 -37.25 -16.45 -11.15
N THR A 343 -36.80 -15.22 -10.91
CA THR A 343 -35.48 -14.71 -11.31
C THR A 343 -34.80 -14.00 -10.14
N GLU A 344 -33.57 -14.42 -9.83
CA GLU A 344 -32.67 -13.73 -8.91
C GLU A 344 -31.93 -12.61 -9.64
N ILE A 345 -31.95 -11.40 -9.08
CA ILE A 345 -31.33 -10.22 -9.67
C ILE A 345 -30.29 -9.64 -8.71
N GLY A 346 -29.07 -9.45 -9.21
CA GLY A 346 -28.04 -8.65 -8.55
C GLY A 346 -27.89 -7.33 -9.28
N THR A 347 -28.37 -6.25 -8.67
CA THR A 347 -28.17 -4.86 -9.14
C THR A 347 -26.93 -4.28 -8.44
N PRO A 348 -25.88 -3.83 -9.14
CA PRO A 348 -24.68 -3.31 -8.51
C PRO A 348 -24.90 -2.01 -7.73
N SER A 349 -24.41 -1.97 -6.49
CA SER A 349 -24.61 -0.88 -5.53
C SER A 349 -23.45 -0.77 -4.53
N ASN A 350 -23.25 0.41 -3.95
CA ASN A 350 -22.18 0.69 -2.98
C ASN A 350 -20.80 0.21 -3.48
N ILE A 351 -20.37 0.70 -4.64
CA ILE A 351 -19.09 0.34 -5.27
C ILE A 351 -18.16 1.55 -5.21
N VAL A 352 -17.02 1.41 -4.54
CA VAL A 352 -15.97 2.43 -4.46
C VAL A 352 -14.72 1.94 -5.19
N VAL A 353 -14.27 2.71 -6.17
CA VAL A 353 -13.08 2.46 -6.98
C VAL A 353 -12.09 3.60 -6.72
N ARG A 354 -10.98 3.36 -6.03
CA ARG A 354 -10.08 4.47 -5.65
C ARG A 354 -8.58 4.17 -5.72
N ASN A 355 -7.80 5.20 -6.04
CA ASN A 355 -6.33 5.15 -6.10
C ASN A 355 -5.78 3.99 -6.95
N ASN A 356 -6.45 3.65 -8.06
CA ASN A 356 -5.99 2.61 -8.99
C ASN A 356 -5.22 3.22 -10.17
N GLU A 357 -4.26 2.47 -10.70
CA GLU A 357 -3.50 2.81 -11.90
C GLU A 357 -3.85 1.84 -13.02
N MET A 358 -4.57 2.29 -14.04
CA MET A 358 -5.04 1.43 -15.12
C MET A 358 -4.56 1.93 -16.48
N GLU A 359 -3.88 1.08 -17.24
CA GLU A 359 -3.34 1.36 -18.57
C GLU A 359 -4.02 0.47 -19.63
N ILE A 360 -4.51 1.08 -20.71
CA ILE A 360 -4.83 0.41 -21.98
C ILE A 360 -3.93 1.02 -23.05
N SER A 361 -3.17 0.18 -23.73
CA SER A 361 -2.40 0.53 -24.93
C SER A 361 -2.93 -0.34 -26.07
N GLY A 362 -3.57 0.30 -27.05
CA GLY A 362 -4.42 -0.32 -28.08
C GLY A 362 -5.81 0.31 -28.17
N GLU A 363 -6.70 -0.28 -28.96
CA GLU A 363 -8.08 0.19 -29.13
C GLU A 363 -8.98 -0.28 -27.98
N SER A 364 -9.74 0.65 -27.39
CA SER A 364 -10.70 0.38 -26.30
C SER A 364 -12.15 0.48 -26.79
N ARG A 365 -13.01 -0.47 -26.42
CA ARG A 365 -14.46 -0.38 -26.73
C ARG A 365 -15.20 0.63 -25.85
N PHE A 366 -15.17 0.49 -24.52
CA PHE A 366 -15.86 1.33 -23.54
C PHE A 366 -15.03 1.42 -22.25
N PRO A 367 -14.26 2.49 -22.00
CA PRO A 367 -13.30 2.54 -20.89
C PRO A 367 -13.95 2.30 -19.52
N LEU A 368 -15.04 3.00 -19.22
CA LEU A 368 -15.96 2.65 -18.13
C LEU A 368 -17.34 2.37 -18.72
N ARG A 369 -17.92 1.20 -18.42
CA ARG A 369 -19.28 0.84 -18.87
C ARG A 369 -20.12 0.35 -17.70
N LEU A 370 -21.23 1.03 -17.45
CA LEU A 370 -22.14 0.79 -16.34
C LEU A 370 -23.56 0.52 -16.88
N VAL A 371 -24.23 -0.51 -16.35
CA VAL A 371 -25.56 -0.95 -16.83
C VAL A 371 -26.47 -1.27 -15.64
N SER A 372 -27.54 -0.50 -15.44
CA SER A 372 -28.44 -0.61 -14.27
C SER A 372 -27.70 -0.65 -12.94
N ILE A 373 -27.17 0.50 -12.54
CA ILE A 373 -26.50 0.68 -11.23
C ILE A 373 -27.46 1.31 -10.22
N ALA A 374 -27.35 0.94 -8.95
CA ALA A 374 -28.16 1.42 -7.84
C ALA A 374 -27.31 2.07 -6.74
N LYS A 375 -27.97 2.73 -5.79
CA LYS A 375 -27.38 3.38 -4.62
C LYS A 375 -27.81 2.65 -3.35
N GLU A 376 -26.84 2.25 -2.53
CA GLU A 376 -27.07 1.55 -1.25
C GLU A 376 -26.17 2.17 -0.19
N ASN A 377 -26.66 2.32 1.05
CA ASN A 377 -25.93 2.93 2.16
C ASN A 377 -25.35 4.34 1.85
N GLY A 378 -26.01 5.10 0.97
CA GLY A 378 -25.57 6.44 0.56
C GLY A 378 -24.51 6.47 -0.57
N VAL A 379 -24.10 5.32 -1.10
CA VAL A 379 -23.03 5.15 -2.10
C VAL A 379 -23.59 4.54 -3.39
N GLY A 380 -23.32 5.19 -4.52
CA GLY A 380 -23.65 4.69 -5.86
C GLY A 380 -22.55 3.78 -6.43
N VAL A 381 -22.09 4.10 -7.64
CA VAL A 381 -20.77 3.66 -8.14
C VAL A 381 -19.86 4.88 -8.19
N GLU A 382 -18.76 4.85 -7.44
CA GLU A 382 -17.95 6.02 -7.13
C GLU A 382 -16.47 5.80 -7.47
N PHE A 383 -15.84 6.80 -8.09
CA PHE A 383 -14.46 6.76 -8.57
C PHE A 383 -13.65 7.92 -8.00
N TYR A 384 -12.57 7.63 -7.27
CA TYR A 384 -11.74 8.62 -6.56
C TYR A 384 -10.25 8.48 -6.89
N ASP A 385 -9.58 9.57 -7.27
CA ASP A 385 -8.11 9.63 -7.47
C ASP A 385 -7.53 8.53 -8.40
N ASN A 386 -8.32 7.93 -9.30
CA ASN A 386 -7.81 6.90 -10.20
C ASN A 386 -7.06 7.53 -11.38
N THR A 387 -5.98 6.90 -11.80
CA THR A 387 -5.25 7.25 -13.03
C THR A 387 -5.57 6.26 -14.14
N PHE A 388 -6.14 6.74 -15.24
CA PHE A 388 -6.49 5.98 -16.43
C PHE A 388 -5.61 6.42 -17.61
N THR A 389 -4.61 5.62 -17.97
CA THR A 389 -3.76 5.87 -19.14
C THR A 389 -4.31 5.13 -20.34
N MET A 390 -4.54 5.84 -21.44
CA MET A 390 -5.06 5.29 -22.68
C MET A 390 -4.15 5.69 -23.85
N GLU A 391 -3.59 4.71 -24.54
CA GLU A 391 -2.78 4.89 -25.74
C GLU A 391 -3.50 4.27 -26.94
N GLY A 392 -4.30 5.06 -27.66
CA GLY A 392 -5.14 4.58 -28.77
C GLY A 392 -6.54 5.18 -28.81
N PRO A 393 -7.40 4.72 -29.74
CA PRO A 393 -8.76 5.24 -29.94
C PRO A 393 -9.81 4.55 -29.05
N ILE A 394 -10.93 5.25 -28.82
CA ILE A 394 -12.18 4.67 -28.31
C ILE A 394 -13.09 4.34 -29.49
N ASN A 395 -13.49 3.08 -29.63
CA ASN A 395 -14.32 2.62 -30.74
C ASN A 395 -15.55 1.85 -30.24
N HIS A 396 -16.66 2.55 -30.00
CA HIS A 396 -17.88 1.95 -29.41
C HIS A 396 -18.54 0.86 -30.28
N GLY A 397 -18.35 0.87 -31.60
CA GLY A 397 -19.08 -0.04 -32.51
C GLY A 397 -18.51 -0.23 -33.92
N GLY A 398 -17.38 0.39 -34.25
CA GLY A 398 -16.70 0.20 -35.54
C GLY A 398 -15.91 -1.11 -35.63
N ILE A 399 -15.37 -1.35 -36.82
CA ILE A 399 -14.38 -2.40 -37.08
C ILE A 399 -13.07 -2.05 -36.36
N VAL A 400 -12.32 -3.04 -35.85
CA VAL A 400 -11.06 -2.74 -35.14
C VAL A 400 -10.04 -2.14 -36.11
N GLY A 401 -9.35 -1.08 -35.68
CA GLY A 401 -8.49 -0.25 -36.54
C GLY A 401 -9.26 0.65 -37.52
N LYS A 402 -10.61 0.66 -37.47
CA LYS A 402 -11.49 1.50 -38.30
C LYS A 402 -12.63 2.06 -37.42
N PRO A 403 -12.33 3.06 -36.56
CA PRO A 403 -13.34 3.68 -35.73
C PRO A 403 -14.47 4.27 -36.57
N ASP A 404 -15.71 3.98 -36.17
CA ASP A 404 -16.90 4.49 -36.85
C ASP A 404 -17.02 6.02 -36.64
N PRO A 405 -17.00 6.85 -37.70
CA PRO A 405 -17.14 8.30 -37.58
C PRO A 405 -18.49 8.76 -37.00
N ALA A 406 -19.52 7.91 -37.04
CA ALA A 406 -20.81 8.16 -36.39
C ALA A 406 -20.82 7.76 -34.91
N SER A 407 -19.79 7.05 -34.43
CA SER A 407 -19.67 6.70 -33.02
C SER A 407 -19.48 7.95 -32.17
N LYS A 408 -20.09 7.93 -30.98
CA LYS A 408 -19.94 8.97 -29.97
C LYS A 408 -19.02 8.42 -28.88
N PRO A 409 -17.69 8.52 -29.03
CA PRO A 409 -16.80 8.05 -27.99
C PRO A 409 -17.04 8.85 -26.71
N ALA A 410 -17.08 8.12 -25.61
CA ALA A 410 -17.25 8.62 -24.25
C ALA A 410 -16.37 7.79 -23.33
N PHE A 411 -15.80 8.44 -22.32
CA PHE A 411 -14.94 7.79 -21.35
C PHE A 411 -15.77 6.88 -20.43
N ALA A 412 -16.88 7.41 -19.92
CA ALA A 412 -17.87 6.64 -19.17
C ALA A 412 -19.19 6.56 -19.94
N THR A 413 -19.71 5.34 -20.08
CA THR A 413 -21.03 5.07 -20.69
C THR A 413 -21.96 4.43 -19.67
N VAL A 414 -23.09 5.07 -19.38
CA VAL A 414 -24.15 4.51 -18.53
C VAL A 414 -25.34 4.09 -19.39
N ARG A 415 -25.90 2.90 -19.11
CA ARG A 415 -27.06 2.32 -19.79
C ARG A 415 -28.10 1.80 -18.81
N LEU A 416 -29.33 1.69 -19.30
CA LEU A 416 -30.35 0.83 -18.69
C LEU A 416 -30.05 -0.64 -19.02
N ALA A 417 -30.52 -1.56 -18.20
CA ALA A 417 -30.63 -2.97 -18.59
C ALA A 417 -31.66 -3.14 -19.72
N ASP A 418 -31.39 -4.12 -20.58
CA ASP A 418 -32.37 -4.59 -21.56
C ASP A 418 -33.44 -5.39 -20.81
N SER A 419 -34.67 -4.87 -20.75
CA SER A 419 -35.79 -5.60 -20.14
C SER A 419 -36.31 -6.69 -21.05
N GLU A 420 -36.69 -7.83 -20.46
CA GLU A 420 -37.60 -8.80 -21.08
C GLU A 420 -38.81 -8.08 -21.73
N PRO A 421 -39.26 -8.49 -22.93
CA PRO A 421 -40.15 -7.70 -23.79
C PRO A 421 -41.63 -7.65 -23.34
N GLU A 422 -41.95 -7.91 -22.07
CA GLU A 422 -43.33 -8.09 -21.61
C GLU A 422 -43.87 -7.03 -20.62
N SER A 423 -43.03 -6.15 -20.03
CA SER A 423 -43.56 -5.03 -19.24
C SER A 423 -42.65 -3.80 -19.20
N ILE A 424 -43.21 -2.66 -19.64
CA ILE A 424 -42.52 -1.37 -19.67
C ILE A 424 -42.35 -0.71 -18.29
N ASP A 425 -43.11 -1.14 -17.29
CA ASP A 425 -43.14 -0.54 -15.95
C ASP A 425 -42.04 -1.07 -15.01
N LEU A 426 -41.19 -2.01 -15.47
CA LEU A 426 -40.08 -2.61 -14.70
C LEU A 426 -38.70 -2.03 -15.00
N VAL A 427 -38.56 -1.11 -15.96
CA VAL A 427 -37.26 -0.53 -16.34
C VAL A 427 -36.80 0.47 -15.28
N LYS A 428 -35.91 0.01 -14.38
CA LYS A 428 -35.31 0.86 -13.34
C LYS A 428 -34.29 1.83 -13.96
N PRO A 429 -34.31 3.13 -13.62
CA PRO A 429 -33.24 4.05 -13.97
C PRO A 429 -31.93 3.64 -13.28
N SER A 430 -30.79 4.07 -13.81
CA SER A 430 -29.54 4.02 -13.04
C SER A 430 -29.54 5.13 -12.00
N GLU A 431 -29.11 4.85 -10.77
CA GLU A 431 -29.30 5.79 -9.66
C GLU A 431 -28.17 6.82 -9.57
N GLU A 432 -26.94 6.45 -9.23
CA GLU A 432 -25.87 7.43 -9.01
C GLU A 432 -24.48 6.97 -9.49
N LEU A 433 -23.82 7.84 -10.25
CA LEU A 433 -22.40 7.74 -10.64
C LEU A 433 -21.64 8.94 -10.09
N VAL A 434 -20.52 8.69 -9.42
CA VAL A 434 -19.63 9.73 -8.86
C VAL A 434 -18.23 9.57 -9.45
N LEU A 435 -17.66 10.64 -9.98
CA LEU A 435 -16.29 10.71 -10.51
C LEU A 435 -15.62 11.93 -9.88
N ILE A 436 -14.60 11.71 -9.04
CA ILE A 436 -13.90 12.79 -8.32
C ILE A 436 -12.38 12.65 -8.47
N ASN A 437 -11.74 13.74 -8.87
CA ASN A 437 -10.28 13.90 -8.98
C ASN A 437 -9.56 12.85 -9.87
N ASN A 438 -10.29 12.12 -10.71
CA ASN A 438 -9.69 11.11 -11.59
C ASN A 438 -8.84 11.78 -12.69
N ARG A 439 -7.72 11.16 -13.03
CA ARG A 439 -6.78 11.64 -14.05
C ARG A 439 -6.81 10.70 -15.26
N ILE A 440 -7.19 11.21 -16.41
CA ILE A 440 -7.27 10.47 -17.67
C ILE A 440 -6.13 10.98 -18.55
N ILE A 441 -5.24 10.10 -18.99
CA ILE A 441 -4.06 10.46 -19.80
C ILE A 441 -4.22 9.81 -21.17
N HIS A 442 -4.57 10.60 -22.20
CA HIS A 442 -4.63 10.14 -23.58
C HIS A 442 -3.31 10.39 -24.31
N LYS A 443 -2.69 9.30 -24.77
CA LYS A 443 -1.58 9.29 -25.71
C LYS A 443 -2.15 8.91 -27.09
N PRO A 444 -2.26 9.83 -28.06
CA PRO A 444 -2.79 9.47 -29.36
C PRO A 444 -1.81 8.58 -30.15
N ILE A 445 -2.37 7.58 -30.82
CA ILE A 445 -1.72 6.84 -31.90
C ILE A 445 -2.09 7.56 -33.21
N PRO A 446 -1.20 7.67 -34.22
CA PRO A 446 -1.49 8.41 -35.45
C PRO A 446 -2.79 7.99 -36.18
N GLU A 447 -3.37 8.93 -36.92
CA GLU A 447 -4.40 8.77 -37.96
C GLU A 447 -5.89 8.54 -37.58
N THR A 448 -6.30 8.51 -36.30
CA THR A 448 -7.71 8.20 -35.93
C THR A 448 -8.39 9.10 -34.89
N ASP A 449 -7.88 10.31 -34.64
CA ASP A 449 -8.29 11.15 -33.51
C ASP A 449 -9.76 11.65 -33.56
N VAL A 450 -10.59 11.17 -32.64
CA VAL A 450 -11.93 11.69 -32.32
C VAL A 450 -11.89 12.34 -30.93
N VAL A 451 -12.63 13.44 -30.72
CA VAL A 451 -12.71 14.10 -29.40
C VAL A 451 -13.53 13.27 -28.42
N TRP A 452 -12.93 12.89 -27.29
CA TRP A 452 -13.61 12.21 -26.18
C TRP A 452 -13.14 12.72 -24.82
N ALA A 453 -14.08 13.26 -24.03
CA ALA A 453 -13.88 13.69 -22.64
C ALA A 453 -15.25 14.00 -21.98
N ARG A 454 -16.14 12.99 -21.92
CA ARG A 454 -17.48 13.14 -21.34
C ARG A 454 -18.00 11.86 -20.69
N VAL A 455 -18.99 12.02 -19.82
CA VAL A 455 -19.93 10.96 -19.41
C VAL A 455 -21.13 10.96 -20.37
N GLU A 456 -21.46 9.82 -20.95
CA GLU A 456 -22.60 9.68 -21.86
C GLU A 456 -23.63 8.64 -21.36
N VAL A 457 -24.86 9.10 -21.17
CA VAL A 457 -26.02 8.22 -20.90
C VAL A 457 -26.62 7.82 -22.24
N THR A 458 -26.52 6.53 -22.56
CA THR A 458 -27.01 5.95 -23.83
C THR A 458 -28.21 5.03 -23.58
N ALA A 459 -29.17 5.05 -24.50
CA ALA A 459 -30.30 4.13 -24.48
C ALA A 459 -29.91 2.82 -25.18
N THR A 460 -30.24 1.68 -24.58
CA THR A 460 -30.69 0.53 -25.35
C THR A 460 -32.22 0.56 -25.39
N THR A 461 -32.80 0.23 -26.55
CA THR A 461 -34.25 0.25 -26.75
C THR A 461 -34.85 -1.08 -26.34
N ALA A 462 -35.50 -1.13 -25.19
CA ALA A 462 -36.54 -2.12 -24.95
C ALA A 462 -37.68 -1.86 -25.95
N THR A 463 -37.84 -2.75 -26.93
CA THR A 463 -38.94 -2.72 -27.89
C THR A 463 -40.01 -3.72 -27.50
N MET A 464 -41.15 -3.23 -27.01
CA MET A 464 -42.40 -3.99 -27.01
C MET A 464 -43.18 -3.65 -28.26
N GLU A 465 -43.62 -4.65 -29.03
CA GLU A 465 -44.73 -4.45 -29.96
C GLU A 465 -46.01 -4.24 -29.15
N THR A 466 -46.66 -3.09 -29.34
CA THR A 466 -48.08 -2.97 -29.01
C THR A 466 -48.89 -3.53 -30.16
N GLY A 467 -50.06 -4.12 -29.90
CA GLY A 467 -51.00 -4.62 -30.93
C GLY A 467 -51.59 -3.55 -31.88
N MET A 468 -50.99 -2.35 -31.92
CA MET A 468 -51.29 -1.22 -32.80
C MET A 468 -50.03 -0.68 -33.52
N GLY A 469 -48.88 -1.37 -33.47
CA GLY A 469 -47.67 -1.01 -34.22
C GLY A 469 -46.89 0.20 -33.69
N ALA A 470 -47.16 0.66 -32.47
CA ALA A 470 -46.52 1.83 -31.87
C ALA A 470 -45.54 1.44 -30.75
N TYR A 471 -44.25 1.80 -30.90
CA TYR A 471 -43.21 1.56 -29.91
C TYR A 471 -43.12 2.69 -28.88
N LYS A 472 -43.42 2.41 -27.60
CA LYS A 472 -43.23 3.38 -26.50
C LYS A 472 -41.78 3.34 -26.02
N ARG A 473 -40.93 4.26 -26.50
CA ARG A 473 -39.54 4.39 -26.05
C ARG A 473 -39.48 5.03 -24.65
N ILE A 474 -38.93 4.31 -23.67
CA ILE A 474 -38.47 4.94 -22.42
C ILE A 474 -37.19 5.72 -22.74
N LYS A 475 -37.08 6.94 -22.20
CA LYS A 475 -35.81 7.68 -22.22
C LYS A 475 -34.92 7.12 -21.10
N PRO A 476 -33.65 6.74 -21.36
CA PRO A 476 -32.74 6.34 -20.31
C PRO A 476 -32.60 7.47 -19.31
N VAL A 477 -32.46 7.16 -18.04
CA VAL A 477 -32.19 8.13 -16.98
C VAL A 477 -31.05 7.59 -16.13
N LEU A 478 -30.07 8.46 -15.88
CA LEU A 478 -29.25 8.41 -14.69
C LEU A 478 -29.82 9.46 -13.72
N ASN A 479 -30.26 9.03 -12.53
CA ASN A 479 -30.93 9.93 -11.59
C ASN A 479 -29.95 11.01 -11.09
N ARG A 480 -28.69 10.64 -10.80
CA ARG A 480 -27.67 11.57 -10.32
C ARG A 480 -26.29 11.29 -10.91
N LEU A 481 -25.61 12.35 -11.33
CA LEU A 481 -24.21 12.30 -11.78
C LEU A 481 -23.40 13.37 -11.04
N ILE A 482 -22.31 12.97 -10.41
CA ILE A 482 -21.37 13.89 -9.76
C ILE A 482 -20.03 13.81 -10.48
N THR A 483 -19.51 14.94 -10.95
CA THR A 483 -18.20 15.02 -11.61
C THR A 483 -17.42 16.23 -11.09
N VAL A 484 -16.41 16.01 -10.22
CA VAL A 484 -15.61 17.09 -9.60
C VAL A 484 -14.13 16.88 -9.85
N GLY A 485 -13.42 17.91 -10.33
CA GLY A 485 -11.95 17.93 -10.36
C GLY A 485 -11.27 16.94 -11.32
N ASN A 486 -12.03 16.20 -12.14
CA ASN A 486 -11.49 15.19 -13.05
C ASN A 486 -10.75 15.85 -14.23
N LYS A 487 -9.54 15.39 -14.55
CA LYS A 487 -8.70 15.98 -15.61
C LYS A 487 -8.46 14.98 -16.73
N ALA A 488 -8.68 15.40 -17.97
CA ALA A 488 -8.30 14.67 -19.17
C ALA A 488 -7.13 15.38 -19.87
N GLU A 489 -5.98 14.71 -19.95
CA GLU A 489 -4.75 15.22 -20.57
C GLU A 489 -4.59 14.60 -21.96
N ARG A 490 -4.42 15.42 -23.00
CA ARG A 490 -4.16 14.98 -24.38
C ARG A 490 -3.14 15.91 -25.02
N ASN A 491 -2.03 15.38 -25.55
CA ASN A 491 -0.98 16.18 -26.20
C ASN A 491 -0.46 17.40 -25.39
N LYS A 492 -0.45 17.31 -24.04
CA LYS A 492 -0.16 18.38 -23.08
C LYS A 492 -1.26 19.45 -22.91
N GLU A 493 -2.36 19.37 -23.65
CA GLU A 493 -3.59 20.12 -23.35
C GLU A 493 -4.35 19.42 -22.21
N VAL A 494 -5.03 20.19 -21.38
CA VAL A 494 -5.85 19.68 -20.26
C VAL A 494 -7.29 20.11 -20.47
N ALA A 495 -8.18 19.13 -20.64
CA ALA A 495 -9.63 19.30 -20.69
C ALA A 495 -10.27 18.80 -19.38
N ASP A 496 -11.43 19.35 -19.05
CA ASP A 496 -12.21 18.92 -17.89
C ASP A 496 -13.20 17.80 -18.28
N LEU A 497 -13.21 16.70 -17.53
CA LEU A 497 -14.18 15.61 -17.68
C LEU A 497 -15.50 15.89 -16.94
N ASN A 498 -15.63 17.04 -16.25
CA ASN A 498 -16.84 17.47 -15.53
C ASN A 498 -17.97 17.93 -16.49
N SER A 499 -18.25 17.13 -17.53
CA SER A 499 -19.25 17.35 -18.56
C SER A 499 -20.12 16.11 -18.76
N LYS A 500 -21.39 16.34 -19.15
CA LYS A 500 -22.38 15.29 -19.36
C LYS A 500 -23.04 15.34 -20.73
N THR A 501 -23.51 14.19 -21.22
CA THR A 501 -24.38 14.07 -22.40
C THR A 501 -25.42 12.98 -22.17
N GLY A 502 -26.64 13.20 -22.67
CA GLY A 502 -27.78 12.32 -22.44
C GLY A 502 -28.71 12.84 -21.34
N ASN A 503 -29.66 11.99 -20.93
CA ASN A 503 -30.74 12.37 -20.04
C ASN A 503 -30.40 12.01 -18.59
N ILE A 504 -30.07 13.04 -17.80
CA ILE A 504 -29.56 12.97 -16.43
C ILE A 504 -30.39 13.95 -15.60
N GLN A 505 -31.10 13.47 -14.57
CA GLN A 505 -32.01 14.29 -13.76
C GLN A 505 -31.26 15.30 -12.91
N ASP A 506 -30.38 14.81 -12.02
CA ASP A 506 -29.53 15.64 -11.15
C ASP A 506 -28.07 15.58 -11.61
N PHE A 507 -27.37 16.71 -11.54
CA PHE A 507 -25.98 16.83 -11.96
C PHE A 507 -25.21 17.87 -11.15
N ALA A 508 -24.23 17.39 -10.40
CA ALA A 508 -23.34 18.20 -9.59
C ALA A 508 -21.93 18.21 -10.17
N PHE A 509 -21.34 19.40 -10.28
CA PHE A 509 -19.93 19.59 -10.64
C PHE A 509 -19.13 20.34 -9.56
N ASN A 510 -19.78 20.61 -8.43
CA ASN A 510 -19.18 21.05 -7.17
C ASN A 510 -19.93 20.34 -6.04
N LEU A 511 -19.22 19.96 -4.98
CA LEU A 511 -19.80 19.36 -3.77
C LEU A 511 -19.86 20.32 -2.58
N LEU A 512 -19.08 21.40 -2.65
CA LEU A 512 -19.14 22.53 -1.76
C LEU A 512 -19.42 23.80 -2.57
N THR A 513 -20.15 24.73 -1.99
CA THR A 513 -20.16 26.12 -2.43
C THR A 513 -19.77 27.00 -1.27
N ALA A 514 -18.60 27.62 -1.39
CA ALA A 514 -18.06 28.58 -0.44
C ALA A 514 -18.38 30.00 -0.91
N PRO A 515 -19.45 30.67 -0.41
CA PRO A 515 -19.68 32.08 -0.72
C PRO A 515 -18.53 32.95 -0.18
N ILE A 516 -18.41 34.18 -0.69
CA ILE A 516 -17.45 35.16 -0.17
C ILE A 516 -17.80 35.47 1.29
N TYR A 517 -16.85 35.30 2.20
CA TYR A 517 -17.00 35.66 3.60
C TYR A 517 -16.88 37.19 3.76
N ASP A 518 -17.95 37.78 4.32
CA ASP A 518 -18.03 39.19 4.69
C ASP A 518 -17.21 39.46 5.96
N ASP A 519 -15.91 39.56 5.75
CA ASP A 519 -14.91 39.80 6.78
C ASP A 519 -14.83 41.28 7.19
N ILE A 520 -15.47 42.18 6.43
CA ILE A 520 -15.61 43.61 6.73
C ILE A 520 -16.60 43.83 7.87
N LEU A 521 -17.75 43.14 7.85
CA LEU A 521 -18.69 43.14 8.97
C LEU A 521 -18.23 42.27 10.17
N ALA A 522 -17.05 41.64 10.09
CA ALA A 522 -16.46 40.80 11.14
C ALA A 522 -17.45 39.78 11.74
N LYS A 523 -18.28 39.16 10.90
CA LYS A 523 -19.32 38.21 11.33
C LYS A 523 -18.68 37.00 12.02
N SER A 524 -19.18 36.62 13.19
CA SER A 524 -18.73 35.40 13.89
C SER A 524 -19.12 34.13 13.14
N GLU A 525 -20.14 34.20 12.29
CA GLU A 525 -20.69 33.06 11.56
C GLU A 525 -20.41 33.14 10.06
N TYR A 526 -20.17 31.99 9.45
CA TYR A 526 -20.11 31.78 8.00
C TYR A 526 -20.88 30.52 7.65
N GLN A 527 -21.69 30.58 6.60
CA GLN A 527 -22.44 29.44 6.08
C GLN A 527 -22.08 29.24 4.60
N GLY A 528 -21.93 27.98 4.19
CA GLY A 528 -21.84 27.59 2.79
C GLY A 528 -22.75 26.41 2.50
N ASN A 529 -22.92 26.08 1.23
CA ASN A 529 -23.76 24.96 0.80
C ASN A 529 -22.89 23.71 0.57
N LEU A 530 -23.49 22.54 0.75
CA LEU A 530 -22.86 21.25 0.46
C LEU A 530 -23.83 20.32 -0.26
N GLU A 531 -23.26 19.35 -0.97
CA GLU A 531 -23.99 18.25 -1.55
C GLU A 531 -23.46 16.90 -1.06
N ALA A 532 -24.35 15.93 -0.90
CA ALA A 532 -23.95 14.54 -0.67
C ALA A 532 -23.07 14.05 -1.84
N PRO A 533 -21.95 13.33 -1.59
CA PRO A 533 -21.66 12.59 -0.37
C PRO A 533 -20.85 13.32 0.71
N VAL A 534 -20.73 14.66 0.69
CA VAL A 534 -20.06 15.40 1.78
C VAL A 534 -20.82 15.18 3.10
N ALA A 535 -20.11 14.61 4.09
CA ALA A 535 -20.62 14.35 5.43
C ALA A 535 -19.90 15.16 6.52
N LYS A 536 -18.76 15.79 6.19
CA LYS A 536 -17.97 16.63 7.10
C LYS A 536 -17.31 17.78 6.34
N VAL A 537 -17.25 18.97 6.94
CA VAL A 537 -16.60 20.15 6.35
C VAL A 537 -15.65 20.81 7.37
N VAL A 538 -14.45 21.18 6.92
CA VAL A 538 -13.36 21.69 7.77
C VAL A 538 -12.70 22.91 7.15
N LEU A 539 -12.49 23.97 7.93
CA LEU A 539 -11.67 25.12 7.58
C LEU A 539 -10.21 24.81 7.94
N SER A 540 -9.33 25.04 6.97
CA SER A 540 -7.89 24.87 7.08
C SER A 540 -7.20 26.20 6.79
N ARG A 541 -6.14 26.53 7.56
CA ARG A 541 -5.29 27.71 7.38
C ARG A 541 -3.85 27.25 7.20
N ASP A 542 -3.21 27.65 6.10
CA ASP A 542 -1.80 27.34 5.80
C ASP A 542 -1.46 25.84 5.92
N GLY A 543 -2.41 24.99 5.51
CA GLY A 543 -2.32 23.52 5.53
C GLY A 543 -2.87 22.84 6.80
N VAL A 544 -3.02 23.56 7.91
CA VAL A 544 -3.50 23.04 9.20
C VAL A 544 -5.01 23.18 9.32
N ASP A 545 -5.71 22.11 9.70
CA ASP A 545 -7.15 22.14 10.01
C ASP A 545 -7.39 22.91 11.31
N VAL A 546 -8.13 24.02 11.23
CA VAL A 546 -8.34 24.96 12.35
C VAL A 546 -9.75 24.94 12.94
N LYS A 547 -10.76 24.47 12.17
CA LYS A 547 -12.16 24.42 12.65
C LYS A 547 -13.00 23.43 11.83
N GLU A 548 -13.76 22.57 12.50
CA GLU A 548 -14.82 21.77 11.88
C GLU A 548 -16.16 22.54 11.88
N ALA A 549 -16.94 22.38 10.81
CA ALA A 549 -18.23 23.02 10.64
C ALA A 549 -19.35 22.27 11.38
N MET A 550 -20.38 23.00 11.78
CA MET A 550 -21.67 22.41 12.14
C MET A 550 -22.42 22.06 10.84
N MET A 551 -22.87 20.82 10.71
CA MET A 551 -23.48 20.29 9.49
C MET A 551 -25.02 20.37 9.56
N GLN A 552 -25.66 20.69 8.44
CA GLN A 552 -27.10 20.57 8.20
C GLN A 552 -27.32 19.75 6.91
N SER A 553 -28.56 19.58 6.47
CA SER A 553 -28.94 18.73 5.31
C SER A 553 -28.22 19.07 4.01
N ASP A 554 -28.03 20.36 3.77
CA ASP A 554 -27.63 20.99 2.50
C ASP A 554 -26.67 22.18 2.73
N THR A 555 -26.34 22.49 3.99
CA THR A 555 -25.44 23.58 4.37
C THR A 555 -24.50 23.22 5.52
N PHE A 556 -23.38 23.92 5.60
CA PHE A 556 -22.41 23.83 6.69
C PHE A 556 -22.17 25.22 7.28
N GLN A 557 -21.90 25.32 8.59
CA GLN A 557 -21.68 26.58 9.28
C GLN A 557 -20.42 26.56 10.16
N PHE A 558 -19.53 27.54 9.97
CA PHE A 558 -18.42 27.81 10.90
C PHE A 558 -18.78 28.92 11.89
N THR A 559 -18.30 28.79 13.13
CA THR A 559 -18.43 29.77 14.21
C THR A 559 -17.06 30.27 14.67
N GLY A 560 -16.98 31.54 15.07
CA GLY A 560 -15.74 32.24 15.43
C GLY A 560 -14.92 32.76 14.24
N MET A 561 -15.56 32.91 13.06
CA MET A 561 -14.88 33.18 11.79
C MET A 561 -14.07 34.48 11.76
N ASN A 562 -14.55 35.51 12.44
CA ASN A 562 -13.85 36.79 12.62
C ASN A 562 -12.49 36.63 13.31
N THR A 563 -12.36 35.68 14.23
CA THR A 563 -11.11 35.36 14.92
C THR A 563 -10.25 34.39 14.10
N LEU A 564 -10.87 33.41 13.44
CA LEU A 564 -10.16 32.43 12.60
C LEU A 564 -9.50 33.09 11.38
N THR A 565 -10.14 34.10 10.79
CA THR A 565 -9.70 34.85 9.59
C THR A 565 -8.99 36.18 9.90
N ALA A 566 -8.44 36.33 11.11
CA ALA A 566 -7.75 37.56 11.53
C ALA A 566 -6.45 37.83 10.74
N LEU A 567 -5.76 36.78 10.28
CA LEU A 567 -4.54 36.88 9.48
C LEU A 567 -4.91 37.01 7.99
N LYS A 568 -5.09 38.23 7.50
CA LYS A 568 -5.65 38.50 6.16
C LYS A 568 -4.81 37.98 4.98
N ASP A 569 -3.51 37.75 5.19
CA ASP A 569 -2.58 37.24 4.18
C ASP A 569 -2.37 35.71 4.22
N SER A 570 -2.98 34.99 5.18
CA SER A 570 -2.93 33.52 5.24
C SER A 570 -3.80 32.86 4.16
N ASN A 571 -3.41 31.66 3.73
CA ASN A 571 -4.21 30.87 2.79
C ASN A 571 -5.27 30.04 3.54
N TYR A 572 -6.54 30.44 3.39
CA TYR A 572 -7.69 29.75 3.95
C TYR A 572 -8.37 28.86 2.91
N VAL A 573 -8.61 27.59 3.25
CA VAL A 573 -9.34 26.64 2.40
C VAL A 573 -10.40 25.88 3.21
N ILE A 574 -11.52 25.57 2.56
CA ILE A 574 -12.60 24.74 3.08
C ILE A 574 -12.48 23.37 2.41
N LYS A 575 -12.34 22.32 3.21
CA LYS A 575 -12.23 20.92 2.80
C LYS A 575 -13.54 20.20 3.10
N GLY A 576 -14.09 19.46 2.15
CA GLY A 576 -15.27 18.63 2.29
C GLY A 576 -14.88 17.15 2.22
N PHE A 577 -15.34 16.36 3.19
CA PHE A 577 -15.02 14.94 3.33
C PHE A 577 -16.27 14.08 3.25
N ASP A 578 -16.13 12.85 2.76
CA ASP A 578 -17.18 11.84 2.84
C ASP A 578 -17.37 11.31 4.28
N ALA A 579 -18.34 10.42 4.47
CA ALA A 579 -18.59 9.76 5.75
C ALA A 579 -17.47 8.81 6.21
N LYS A 580 -16.49 8.52 5.34
CA LYS A 580 -15.33 7.65 5.60
C LYS A 580 -14.05 8.47 5.84
N GLY A 581 -14.12 9.80 5.81
CA GLY A 581 -13.00 10.72 6.07
C GLY A 581 -12.12 11.02 4.85
N TYR A 582 -12.53 10.66 3.63
CA TYR A 582 -11.81 10.94 2.40
C TYR A 582 -12.14 12.35 1.87
N ASN A 583 -11.12 13.12 1.43
CA ASN A 583 -11.26 14.51 0.97
C ASN A 583 -11.87 14.56 -0.45
N LEU A 584 -13.14 14.94 -0.54
CA LEU A 584 -13.91 15.03 -1.78
C LEU A 584 -13.62 16.32 -2.56
N GLN A 585 -13.49 17.46 -1.88
CA GLN A 585 -13.24 18.75 -2.52
C GLN A 585 -12.55 19.72 -1.57
N THR A 586 -11.63 20.53 -2.08
CA THR A 586 -11.02 21.65 -1.35
C THR A 586 -11.24 22.95 -2.13
N LEU A 587 -11.81 23.97 -1.47
CA LEU A 587 -12.11 25.29 -2.04
C LEU A 587 -11.35 26.40 -1.30
N PRO A 588 -10.85 27.44 -1.98
CA PRO A 588 -10.34 28.63 -1.30
C PRO A 588 -11.49 29.42 -0.64
N LEU A 589 -11.27 29.89 0.59
CA LEU A 589 -12.17 30.83 1.25
C LEU A 589 -11.89 32.25 0.74
N GLN A 590 -12.85 32.84 0.04
CA GLN A 590 -12.75 34.20 -0.49
C GLN A 590 -13.17 35.24 0.57
N LEU A 591 -12.36 36.29 0.77
CA LEU A 591 -12.61 37.37 1.73
C LEU A 591 -13.14 38.64 1.02
N LEU A 592 -14.24 39.22 1.49
CA LEU A 592 -14.91 40.36 0.85
C LEU A 592 -14.03 41.61 0.74
N SER A 593 -13.18 41.84 1.75
CA SER A 593 -12.21 42.95 1.78
C SER A 593 -11.28 42.97 0.56
N VAL A 594 -10.95 41.82 -0.02
CA VAL A 594 -10.13 41.71 -1.25
C VAL A 594 -10.87 42.28 -2.46
N PHE A 595 -12.16 41.97 -2.63
CA PHE A 595 -13.00 42.46 -3.73
C PHE A 595 -13.36 43.94 -3.60
N HIS A 596 -13.32 44.48 -2.38
CA HIS A 596 -13.57 45.90 -2.09
C HIS A 596 -12.30 46.76 -2.13
N ARG A 597 -11.13 46.18 -2.46
CA ARG A 597 -9.86 46.91 -2.45
C ARG A 597 -9.91 48.13 -3.37
N LEU A 598 -9.52 49.29 -2.86
CA LEU A 598 -9.41 50.54 -3.61
C LEU A 598 -8.04 51.16 -3.37
N SER A 599 -7.43 51.70 -4.42
CA SER A 599 -6.14 52.37 -4.33
C SER A 599 -6.03 53.42 -5.42
N VAL A 600 -5.50 54.60 -5.09
CA VAL A 600 -5.34 55.71 -6.03
C VAL A 600 -3.93 56.27 -5.96
N GLY A 601 -3.42 56.72 -7.10
CA GLY A 601 -2.23 57.59 -7.11
C GLY A 601 -2.57 58.98 -6.60
N ASP A 602 -1.55 59.75 -6.28
CA ASP A 602 -1.68 61.01 -5.56
C ASP A 602 -1.80 62.17 -6.61
N TYR A 603 -2.63 63.21 -6.41
CA TYR A 603 -3.11 64.11 -7.48
C TYR A 603 -2.35 65.44 -7.62
N MET A 604 -1.89 65.73 -8.84
CA MET A 604 -1.19 66.99 -9.15
C MET A 604 -2.17 68.15 -9.38
N LEU A 605 -1.97 69.25 -8.65
CA LEU A 605 -2.80 70.44 -8.77
C LEU A 605 -2.65 71.05 -10.19
N GLY A 606 -3.74 71.01 -10.96
CA GLY A 606 -3.75 71.47 -12.35
C GLY A 606 -3.66 70.35 -13.40
N ALA A 607 -3.51 69.08 -13.00
CA ALA A 607 -3.60 67.97 -13.94
C ALA A 607 -5.03 67.78 -14.47
N THR A 608 -5.15 67.34 -15.71
CA THR A 608 -6.46 67.12 -16.36
C THR A 608 -7.11 65.79 -15.99
N SER A 609 -6.34 64.80 -15.52
CA SER A 609 -6.83 63.45 -15.19
C SER A 609 -6.18 62.84 -13.94
N LEU A 610 -6.81 61.78 -13.42
CA LEU A 610 -6.38 60.99 -12.25
C LEU A 610 -6.81 59.53 -12.42
N SER A 611 -5.96 58.57 -12.08
CA SER A 611 -6.28 57.13 -12.18
C SER A 611 -5.78 56.28 -11.00
N GLY A 612 -6.32 55.08 -10.86
CA GLY A 612 -6.00 54.13 -9.78
C GLY A 612 -6.58 52.73 -10.04
N LYS A 613 -6.44 51.82 -9.07
CA LYS A 613 -6.94 50.43 -9.15
C LYS A 613 -8.11 50.18 -8.19
N TYR A 614 -9.06 49.36 -8.61
CA TYR A 614 -10.23 48.96 -7.84
C TYR A 614 -10.49 47.44 -7.97
N GLY A 615 -11.02 46.83 -6.91
CA GLY A 615 -11.42 45.42 -6.86
C GLY A 615 -12.78 45.16 -7.50
N GLU A 616 -13.04 43.92 -7.89
CA GLU A 616 -14.11 43.53 -8.84
C GLU A 616 -15.53 43.91 -8.41
N ASN A 617 -15.80 44.10 -7.11
CA ASN A 617 -17.13 44.50 -6.61
C ASN A 617 -17.43 46.00 -6.78
N ILE A 618 -16.41 46.84 -6.93
CA ILE A 618 -16.58 48.28 -7.14
C ILE A 618 -17.02 48.52 -8.59
N ALA A 619 -18.25 48.99 -8.79
CA ALA A 619 -18.80 49.24 -10.11
C ALA A 619 -18.48 50.65 -10.63
N TYR A 620 -18.42 51.63 -9.73
CA TYR A 620 -18.04 53.00 -10.05
C TYR A 620 -17.06 53.52 -9.02
N VAL A 621 -16.10 54.33 -9.46
CA VAL A 621 -15.20 55.07 -8.58
C VAL A 621 -15.55 56.56 -8.67
N ARG A 622 -15.73 57.22 -7.54
CA ARG A 622 -16.24 58.59 -7.43
C ARG A 622 -15.27 59.45 -6.63
N ILE A 623 -15.11 60.69 -7.05
CA ILE A 623 -14.30 61.68 -6.33
C ILE A 623 -15.22 62.51 -5.44
N TRP A 624 -14.83 62.64 -4.19
CA TRP A 624 -15.52 63.39 -3.15
C TRP A 624 -14.63 64.52 -2.67
N LYS A 625 -15.24 65.68 -2.40
CA LYS A 625 -14.61 66.81 -1.73
C LYS A 625 -15.51 67.23 -0.57
N ASP A 626 -14.91 67.44 0.60
CA ASP A 626 -15.59 67.95 1.80
C ASP A 626 -16.91 67.22 2.11
N GLY A 627 -16.91 65.89 1.99
CA GLY A 627 -18.07 65.04 2.26
C GLY A 627 -19.16 65.01 1.17
N LYS A 628 -18.91 65.51 -0.06
CA LYS A 628 -19.84 65.41 -1.20
C LYS A 628 -19.20 64.81 -2.44
N ALA A 629 -19.91 63.90 -3.11
CA ALA A 629 -19.49 63.35 -4.41
C ALA A 629 -19.59 64.42 -5.51
N ILE A 630 -18.47 64.79 -6.12
CA ILE A 630 -18.39 65.83 -7.16
C ILE A 630 -18.11 65.27 -8.56
N GLY A 631 -17.71 64.00 -8.70
CA GLY A 631 -17.40 63.39 -9.99
C GLY A 631 -17.41 61.86 -9.98
N GLN A 632 -17.34 61.26 -11.16
CA GLN A 632 -17.27 59.81 -11.39
C GLN A 632 -16.26 59.48 -12.48
N ALA A 633 -15.50 58.40 -12.29
CA ALA A 633 -14.48 57.91 -13.19
C ALA A 633 -15.06 56.98 -14.27
N ALA A 634 -14.38 56.91 -15.41
CA ALA A 634 -14.48 55.77 -16.32
C ALA A 634 -13.70 54.58 -15.75
N THR A 635 -14.17 53.35 -15.95
CA THR A 635 -13.65 52.13 -15.32
C THR A 635 -13.44 51.02 -16.37
N ASN A 636 -12.26 50.39 -16.38
CA ASN A 636 -11.93 49.28 -17.28
C ASN A 636 -10.92 48.32 -16.63
N ASN A 637 -11.19 47.01 -16.65
CA ASN A 637 -10.30 45.93 -16.16
C ASN A 637 -9.59 46.23 -14.82
N GLY A 638 -10.33 46.68 -13.81
CA GLY A 638 -9.79 46.97 -12.47
C GLY A 638 -9.02 48.29 -12.37
N ILE A 639 -9.03 49.14 -13.40
CA ILE A 639 -8.40 50.47 -13.45
C ILE A 639 -9.48 51.54 -13.66
N PHE A 640 -9.50 52.58 -12.82
CA PHE A 640 -10.42 53.72 -12.97
C PHE A 640 -9.65 54.98 -13.40
N THR A 641 -10.32 55.90 -14.12
CA THR A 641 -9.78 57.19 -14.57
C THR A 641 -10.83 58.31 -14.54
N PHE A 642 -10.55 59.42 -13.85
CA PHE A 642 -11.26 60.69 -14.00
C PHE A 642 -10.56 61.51 -15.07
N SER A 643 -11.28 61.99 -16.10
CA SER A 643 -10.66 62.64 -17.28
C SER A 643 -10.82 64.16 -17.35
N ALA A 644 -11.43 64.79 -16.34
CA ALA A 644 -11.77 66.22 -16.33
C ALA A 644 -11.53 66.89 -14.96
N MET A 645 -10.41 66.55 -14.33
CA MET A 645 -10.10 66.91 -12.92
C MET A 645 -10.07 68.42 -12.65
N LEU A 646 -9.73 69.25 -13.64
CA LEU A 646 -9.75 70.72 -13.51
C LEU A 646 -11.13 71.30 -13.15
N ASN A 647 -12.22 70.66 -13.60
CA ASN A 647 -13.58 71.14 -13.34
C ASN A 647 -13.97 71.06 -11.84
N TYR A 648 -13.25 70.25 -11.07
CA TYR A 648 -13.48 70.05 -9.64
C TYR A 648 -12.88 71.14 -8.74
N LYS A 649 -12.03 72.03 -9.30
CA LYS A 649 -11.47 73.22 -8.61
C LYS A 649 -10.88 72.91 -7.23
N LEU A 650 -10.02 71.90 -7.19
CA LEU A 650 -9.33 71.47 -5.97
C LEU A 650 -8.18 72.43 -5.62
N ASN A 651 -7.73 72.41 -4.36
CA ASN A 651 -6.51 73.07 -3.84
C ASN A 651 -5.79 72.15 -2.84
N VAL A 652 -4.55 72.50 -2.46
CA VAL A 652 -3.67 71.65 -1.60
C VAL A 652 -4.11 71.48 -0.14
N ALA A 653 -5.15 72.21 0.30
CA ALA A 653 -5.73 72.11 1.65
C ALA A 653 -7.15 71.49 1.66
N ASP A 654 -7.73 71.16 0.49
CA ASP A 654 -9.03 70.50 0.42
C ASP A 654 -8.93 69.05 0.93
N ASN A 655 -9.96 68.58 1.66
CA ASN A 655 -10.07 67.17 1.97
C ASN A 655 -10.79 66.46 0.82
N VAL A 656 -10.03 65.65 0.06
CA VAL A 656 -10.50 64.96 -1.13
C VAL A 656 -10.30 63.46 -0.98
N GLU A 657 -11.32 62.70 -1.37
CA GLU A 657 -11.41 61.27 -1.14
C GLU A 657 -11.91 60.57 -2.41
N ILE A 658 -11.38 59.38 -2.66
CA ILE A 658 -11.80 58.51 -3.74
C ILE A 658 -12.61 57.36 -3.15
N VAL A 659 -13.84 57.20 -3.64
CA VAL A 659 -14.86 56.33 -3.06
C VAL A 659 -15.31 55.32 -4.12
N GLY A 660 -15.09 54.05 -3.84
CA GLY A 660 -15.60 52.93 -4.62
C GLY A 660 -17.03 52.63 -4.19
N VAL A 661 -17.95 52.60 -5.15
CA VAL A 661 -19.36 52.32 -4.93
C VAL A 661 -19.85 51.16 -5.81
N ASP A 662 -20.91 50.48 -5.39
CA ASP A 662 -21.60 49.46 -6.18
C ASP A 662 -22.44 50.07 -7.32
N LYS A 663 -23.13 49.21 -8.09
CA LYS A 663 -24.01 49.64 -9.21
C LYS A 663 -25.20 50.51 -8.76
N ASN A 664 -25.54 50.49 -7.47
CA ASN A 664 -26.60 51.27 -6.84
C ASN A 664 -26.06 52.50 -6.10
N TYR A 665 -24.78 52.85 -6.30
CA TYR A 665 -24.07 53.96 -5.65
C TYR A 665 -23.89 53.82 -4.12
N LYS A 666 -24.03 52.62 -3.56
CA LYS A 666 -23.70 52.34 -2.17
C LYS A 666 -22.18 52.25 -2.00
N GLU A 667 -21.64 52.93 -0.99
CA GLU A 667 -20.22 52.91 -0.64
C GLU A 667 -19.73 51.52 -0.22
N LEU A 668 -18.62 51.09 -0.83
CA LEU A 668 -17.93 49.83 -0.54
C LEU A 668 -16.53 50.05 0.08
N ASN A 669 -15.84 51.13 -0.32
CA ASN A 669 -14.54 51.52 0.21
C ASN A 669 -14.24 53.02 -0.07
N ARG A 670 -13.43 53.66 0.76
CA ARG A 670 -13.04 55.08 0.69
C ARG A 670 -11.57 55.25 1.04
N VAL A 671 -10.84 56.02 0.23
CA VAL A 671 -9.40 56.27 0.39
C VAL A 671 -9.14 57.76 0.20
N ALA A 672 -8.33 58.37 1.07
CA ALA A 672 -7.94 59.78 0.94
C ALA A 672 -7.03 60.00 -0.29
N LEU A 673 -7.09 61.18 -0.89
CA LEU A 673 -6.29 61.60 -2.04
C LEU A 673 -5.38 62.77 -1.64
N GLY A 674 -4.06 62.60 -1.73
CA GLY A 674 -3.10 63.69 -1.56
C GLY A 674 -3.12 64.64 -2.76
N ILE A 675 -2.82 65.93 -2.51
CA ILE A 675 -2.84 67.01 -3.50
C ILE A 675 -1.57 67.87 -3.36
N TYR A 676 -0.94 68.24 -4.48
CA TYR A 676 0.39 68.88 -4.45
C TYR A 676 0.72 69.87 -5.61
N SER A 677 1.69 70.80 -5.42
CA SER A 677 1.96 72.02 -6.24
C SER A 677 3.46 72.46 -6.36
N TYR A 678 3.83 73.33 -7.32
CA TYR A 678 5.24 73.60 -7.71
C TYR A 678 5.89 74.96 -7.24
N GLU A 679 6.54 75.05 -6.06
CA GLU A 679 7.23 76.29 -5.52
C GLU A 679 8.73 76.08 -5.15
N LEU A 680 9.59 77.12 -4.85
CA LEU A 680 11.09 76.97 -4.64
C LEU A 680 11.93 78.17 -4.01
N SER A 681 12.95 77.95 -3.13
CA SER A 681 14.04 78.88 -2.62
C SER A 681 15.29 78.20 -1.95
N VAL A 682 16.45 78.84 -1.64
CA VAL A 682 17.74 78.16 -1.19
C VAL A 682 18.65 78.92 -0.15
N ASP A 683 19.54 78.20 0.59
CA ASP A 683 20.44 78.65 1.70
C ASP A 683 21.98 78.78 1.37
N VAL A 684 22.87 78.95 2.39
CA VAL A 684 24.36 79.10 2.28
C VAL A 684 25.10 77.77 2.47
N TYR A 685 26.27 77.60 1.81
CA TYR A 685 27.02 76.35 1.76
C TYR A 685 28.46 76.38 2.33
N LEU A 686 28.90 75.27 2.93
CA LEU A 686 30.28 75.02 3.33
C LEU A 686 30.85 73.83 2.53
N VAL A 687 31.92 74.02 1.75
CA VAL A 687 32.60 72.95 1.00
C VAL A 687 32.91 71.78 1.94
N GLY A 688 32.40 70.61 1.59
CA GLY A 688 32.54 69.41 2.40
C GLY A 688 31.36 69.09 3.29
N THR A 689 30.55 70.06 3.72
CA THR A 689 29.29 69.70 4.37
C THR A 689 28.44 68.96 3.34
N ALA A 690 27.78 67.89 3.76
CA ALA A 690 27.04 67.06 2.83
C ALA A 690 26.01 67.91 2.07
N SER A 691 25.39 68.88 2.73
CA SER A 691 24.17 69.51 2.24
C SER A 691 24.20 71.00 1.98
N LEU A 692 23.38 71.37 1.00
CA LEU A 692 22.84 72.70 0.73
C LEU A 692 21.31 72.63 0.79
N THR A 693 20.67 73.44 1.64
CA THR A 693 19.22 73.36 1.93
C THR A 693 18.38 74.47 1.27
N GLY A 694 17.04 74.33 1.32
CA GLY A 694 16.10 75.31 0.77
C GLY A 694 14.61 74.94 0.98
N LYS A 695 13.67 75.68 0.36
CA LYS A 695 12.20 75.47 0.44
C LYS A 695 11.56 75.16 -0.92
N VAL A 696 10.41 74.45 -0.93
CA VAL A 696 9.78 73.92 -2.14
C VAL A 696 8.31 73.50 -1.93
N GLY A 697 7.50 73.57 -2.99
CA GLY A 697 6.11 73.08 -3.01
C GLY A 697 6.00 71.56 -3.26
N LYS A 698 4.99 70.91 -2.66
CA LYS A 698 4.82 69.44 -2.60
C LYS A 698 4.78 68.69 -3.95
N GLY A 699 4.54 69.39 -5.06
CA GLY A 699 4.36 68.80 -6.39
C GLY A 699 5.67 68.64 -7.14
N MET A 700 6.71 69.41 -6.79
CA MET A 700 8.03 69.21 -7.39
C MET A 700 8.49 67.79 -7.07
N GLY A 701 8.77 66.98 -8.10
CA GLY A 701 9.32 65.64 -7.91
C GLY A 701 10.82 65.68 -7.65
N LYS A 702 11.49 66.72 -8.16
CA LYS A 702 12.94 66.81 -8.20
C LYS A 702 13.39 68.27 -8.25
N ILE A 703 14.52 68.56 -7.64
CA ILE A 703 15.17 69.87 -7.60
C ILE A 703 16.57 69.65 -8.15
N GLN A 704 16.97 70.38 -9.18
CA GLN A 704 18.31 70.39 -9.77
C GLN A 704 19.21 71.44 -9.13
N LEU A 705 20.49 71.14 -9.02
CA LEU A 705 21.60 72.04 -8.71
C LEU A 705 22.46 72.09 -9.97
N THR A 706 22.79 73.30 -10.39
CA THR A 706 23.35 73.62 -11.70
C THR A 706 24.59 74.47 -11.48
N MET A 707 25.74 74.07 -12.03
CA MET A 707 27.01 74.78 -11.87
C MET A 707 27.57 75.12 -13.24
N ALA A 708 27.97 76.37 -13.45
CA ALA A 708 28.40 76.90 -14.75
C ALA A 708 27.46 76.52 -15.93
N GLY A 709 26.15 76.51 -15.68
CA GLY A 709 25.11 76.19 -16.67
C GLY A 709 24.86 74.70 -16.94
N LYS A 710 25.61 73.76 -16.34
CA LYS A 710 25.34 72.32 -16.41
C LYS A 710 24.64 71.84 -15.15
N VAL A 711 23.62 70.99 -15.30
CA VAL A 711 23.02 70.29 -14.15
C VAL A 711 24.07 69.35 -13.60
N VAL A 712 24.37 69.51 -12.32
CA VAL A 712 25.44 68.78 -11.62
C VAL A 712 24.91 67.95 -10.46
N LYS A 713 23.73 68.29 -9.93
CA LYS A 713 23.05 67.45 -8.95
C LYS A 713 21.55 67.56 -9.02
N GLU A 714 20.85 66.57 -8.49
CA GLU A 714 19.40 66.56 -8.41
C GLU A 714 18.97 65.86 -7.11
N VAL A 715 17.92 66.34 -6.44
CA VAL A 715 17.36 65.76 -5.19
C VAL A 715 15.84 65.91 -5.15
N ALA A 716 15.14 65.01 -4.44
CA ALA A 716 13.72 65.17 -4.20
C ALA A 716 13.45 66.17 -3.05
N PRO A 717 12.28 66.86 -3.07
CA PRO A 717 11.76 67.56 -1.90
C PRO A 717 11.55 66.68 -0.66
N LYS A 718 11.63 67.34 0.50
CA LYS A 718 11.24 66.83 1.81
C LYS A 718 9.76 67.14 2.08
N GLY A 719 9.10 66.26 2.84
CA GLY A 719 7.66 66.32 3.08
C GLY A 719 7.15 67.52 3.90
N ASP A 720 8.07 68.29 4.51
CA ASP A 720 7.80 69.53 5.25
C ASP A 720 7.81 70.80 4.36
N GLY A 721 8.06 70.65 3.05
CA GLY A 721 8.20 71.78 2.12
C GLY A 721 9.62 72.33 2.05
N THR A 722 10.63 71.53 2.42
CA THR A 722 12.05 71.87 2.24
C THR A 722 12.73 70.99 1.18
N PHE A 723 13.95 71.31 0.76
CA PHE A 723 14.82 70.39 0.02
C PHE A 723 16.24 70.45 0.55
N GLU A 724 17.03 69.46 0.19
CA GLU A 724 18.44 69.37 0.60
C GLU A 724 19.25 68.66 -0.48
N PHE A 725 20.14 69.40 -1.15
CA PHE A 725 21.16 68.82 -2.01
C PHE A 725 22.23 68.18 -1.17
N THR A 726 22.08 66.90 -0.83
CA THR A 726 23.09 66.14 -0.09
C THR A 726 24.27 65.75 -0.99
N ASN A 727 25.37 65.36 -0.35
CA ASN A 727 26.68 65.04 -0.91
C ASN A 727 27.29 66.12 -1.86
N VAL A 728 26.94 67.41 -1.75
CA VAL A 728 27.49 68.47 -2.61
C VAL A 728 28.97 68.81 -2.36
N ALA A 729 29.53 68.22 -1.31
CA ALA A 729 30.93 68.27 -0.85
C ALA A 729 32.00 68.28 -1.95
N ASP A 730 31.91 67.36 -2.90
CA ASP A 730 32.95 67.15 -3.93
C ASP A 730 32.75 68.00 -5.18
N LEU A 731 31.64 68.72 -5.22
CA LEU A 731 31.08 69.32 -6.42
C LEU A 731 31.15 70.85 -6.33
N LEU A 732 30.75 71.38 -5.18
CA LEU A 732 30.81 72.80 -4.86
C LEU A 732 32.12 73.09 -4.15
N VAL A 733 33.22 73.16 -4.91
CA VAL A 733 34.53 73.57 -4.39
C VAL A 733 34.60 75.08 -4.14
N ALA A 734 35.59 75.52 -3.35
CA ALA A 734 35.78 76.93 -3.04
C ALA A 734 35.99 77.76 -4.34
N GLY A 735 35.05 78.68 -4.62
CA GLY A 735 35.11 79.59 -5.79
C GLY A 735 34.15 79.31 -6.96
N SER A 736 33.19 78.37 -6.85
CA SER A 736 32.27 78.00 -7.94
C SER A 736 31.02 78.90 -8.13
N ASP A 737 30.47 78.97 -9.36
CA ASP A 737 29.17 79.63 -9.70
C ASP A 737 28.01 78.62 -9.81
N VAL A 738 26.96 78.80 -9.00
CA VAL A 738 26.02 77.74 -8.59
C VAL A 738 24.56 78.22 -8.52
N ARG A 739 23.63 77.42 -9.05
CA ARG A 739 22.18 77.68 -9.15
C ARG A 739 21.32 76.47 -8.77
N VAL A 740 20.07 76.70 -8.40
CA VAL A 740 19.09 75.65 -8.04
C VAL A 740 17.80 75.80 -8.83
N SER A 741 17.25 74.71 -9.39
CA SER A 741 16.05 74.67 -10.25
C SER A 741 15.04 73.64 -9.76
N GLY A 742 13.74 73.90 -9.87
CA GLY A 742 12.67 72.99 -9.40
C GLY A 742 11.93 72.36 -10.58
N LEU A 743 11.75 71.04 -10.53
CA LEU A 743 11.22 70.20 -11.61
C LEU A 743 10.03 69.36 -11.12
N ASP A 744 9.12 69.08 -12.04
CA ASP A 744 8.05 68.11 -11.80
C ASP A 744 8.54 66.65 -11.86
N LYS A 745 7.61 65.73 -11.55
CA LYS A 745 7.84 64.28 -11.60
C LYS A 745 8.26 63.75 -12.98
N ASP A 746 7.95 64.48 -14.04
CA ASP A 746 8.25 64.12 -15.43
C ASP A 746 9.57 64.77 -15.91
N ASN A 747 10.31 65.39 -14.97
CA ASN A 747 11.61 66.03 -15.14
C ASN A 747 11.61 67.30 -16.02
N ILE A 748 10.48 68.00 -16.10
CA ILE A 748 10.40 69.31 -16.77
C ILE A 748 10.72 70.41 -15.74
N ILE A 749 11.56 71.39 -16.12
CA ILE A 749 11.93 72.52 -15.25
C ILE A 749 10.78 73.51 -15.15
N GLN A 750 10.35 73.78 -13.91
CA GLN A 750 9.27 74.67 -13.56
C GLN A 750 9.76 75.97 -12.86
N LYS A 751 10.97 76.04 -12.24
CA LYS A 751 11.52 77.27 -11.54
C LYS A 751 13.06 77.29 -11.32
N SER A 752 13.74 78.42 -10.96
CA SER A 752 15.23 78.50 -10.68
C SER A 752 15.77 79.69 -9.79
N VAL A 753 16.94 79.55 -9.09
CA VAL A 753 17.60 80.41 -8.02
C VAL A 753 19.19 80.26 -7.95
N ILE A 754 19.99 80.94 -7.07
CA ILE A 754 21.51 81.04 -6.96
C ILE A 754 22.10 80.75 -5.53
N VAL A 755 23.41 80.39 -5.33
CA VAL A 755 24.04 79.87 -4.04
C VAL A 755 25.53 80.34 -3.69
N PRO A 756 25.98 80.51 -2.41
CA PRO A 756 27.38 80.83 -1.94
C PRO A 756 28.17 79.76 -1.09
N VAL A 757 29.55 79.76 -1.02
CA VAL A 757 30.43 78.58 -0.64
C VAL A 757 31.76 78.87 0.19
N ARG A 758 32.19 78.01 1.18
CA ARG A 758 33.50 78.06 1.97
C ARG A 758 34.03 76.70 2.51
N ASP A 759 35.34 76.36 2.52
CA ASP A 759 35.89 75.01 2.88
C ASP A 759 36.52 74.88 4.30
N TYR A 760 36.46 73.68 4.91
CA TYR A 760 37.23 73.15 6.07
C TYR A 760 37.17 71.60 6.17
N ARG A 761 37.28 70.88 5.05
CA ARG A 761 37.12 69.41 5.02
C ARG A 761 38.14 68.64 5.84
N LEU A 762 37.69 67.69 6.64
CA LEU A 762 38.50 66.57 7.12
C LEU A 762 37.80 65.27 6.70
N SER A 763 38.53 64.33 6.09
CA SER A 763 37.98 63.04 5.70
C SER A 763 38.97 61.92 5.98
N VAL A 764 38.46 60.74 6.33
CA VAL A 764 39.23 59.53 6.59
C VAL A 764 38.51 58.37 5.93
N GLU A 765 39.28 57.47 5.31
CA GLU A 765 38.75 56.28 4.66
C GLU A 765 38.13 55.34 5.73
N PRO A 766 37.00 54.65 5.45
CA PRO A 766 36.30 53.86 6.47
C PRO A 766 37.18 52.78 7.09
N TYR A 767 37.59 52.99 8.34
CA TYR A 767 38.45 52.08 9.07
C TYR A 767 37.68 50.86 9.57
N GLN A 768 38.20 49.67 9.25
CA GLN A 768 37.67 48.39 9.72
C GLN A 768 38.59 47.81 10.81
N ILE A 769 38.01 47.04 11.73
CA ILE A 769 38.76 46.41 12.84
C ILE A 769 39.95 45.60 12.28
N GLY A 770 41.15 45.84 12.82
CA GLY A 770 42.38 45.11 12.48
C GLY A 770 43.17 45.65 11.28
N GLN A 771 42.74 46.75 10.65
CA GLN A 771 43.46 47.39 9.55
C GLN A 771 44.72 48.12 10.07
N ASN A 772 45.89 47.97 9.39
CA ASN A 772 47.17 48.46 9.95
C ASN A 772 47.46 49.96 9.73
N GLU A 773 46.68 50.64 8.88
CA GLU A 773 46.85 52.06 8.58
C GLU A 773 45.50 52.78 8.62
N LEU A 774 45.52 54.03 9.09
CA LEU A 774 44.40 54.97 9.01
C LEU A 774 44.82 56.12 8.10
N VAL A 775 44.13 56.27 6.97
CA VAL A 775 44.51 57.23 5.92
C VAL A 775 43.35 58.19 5.64
N GLY A 776 43.68 59.46 5.47
CA GLY A 776 42.69 60.51 5.24
C GLY A 776 43.21 61.65 4.36
N THR A 777 42.36 62.65 4.19
CA THR A 777 42.66 63.91 3.48
C THR A 777 42.11 65.11 4.23
N CYS A 778 42.77 66.26 4.09
CA CYS A 778 42.35 67.51 4.73
C CYS A 778 42.23 68.66 3.72
N GLY A 779 41.37 69.63 4.04
CA GLY A 779 41.10 70.82 3.23
C GLY A 779 42.31 71.75 3.12
N GLN A 780 42.19 72.76 2.27
CA GLN A 780 43.29 73.71 2.03
C GLN A 780 43.50 74.65 3.23
N ASP A 781 42.44 74.97 3.98
CA ASP A 781 42.46 75.90 5.12
C ASP A 781 42.80 75.22 6.49
N ILE A 782 43.25 73.95 6.47
CA ILE A 782 43.69 73.17 7.65
C ILE A 782 45.22 73.03 7.65
N VAL A 783 45.89 73.02 8.81
CA VAL A 783 47.36 72.94 8.91
C VAL A 783 47.91 71.79 9.77
N SER A 784 47.12 71.21 10.68
CA SER A 784 47.49 70.00 11.46
C SER A 784 46.30 69.04 11.60
N VAL A 785 46.60 67.75 11.81
CA VAL A 785 45.63 66.69 12.13
C VAL A 785 46.27 65.71 13.12
N ASP A 786 45.63 65.48 14.26
CA ASP A 786 46.16 64.69 15.37
C ASP A 786 45.16 63.61 15.81
N PHE A 787 45.62 62.44 16.31
CA PHE A 787 44.77 61.40 16.93
C PHE A 787 45.14 61.13 18.39
N GLN A 788 44.15 60.67 19.17
CA GLN A 788 44.36 60.27 20.56
C GLN A 788 44.48 58.74 20.70
N THR A 789 45.51 58.29 21.43
CA THR A 789 45.67 56.89 21.87
C THR A 789 44.80 56.59 23.10
N LEU A 790 44.58 55.30 23.41
CA LEU A 790 43.73 54.87 24.53
C LEU A 790 44.24 55.29 25.93
N ASP A 791 45.54 55.57 26.07
CA ASP A 791 46.17 56.14 27.27
C ASP A 791 46.17 57.68 27.29
N GLY A 792 45.54 58.32 26.30
CA GLY A 792 45.23 59.75 26.28
C GLY A 792 46.27 60.65 25.60
N MET A 793 47.37 60.10 25.10
CA MET A 793 48.41 60.84 24.36
C MET A 793 47.92 61.23 22.96
N TRP A 794 48.30 62.43 22.50
CA TRP A 794 48.00 62.90 21.15
C TRP A 794 49.22 62.76 20.24
N LEU A 795 49.01 62.20 19.04
CA LEU A 795 50.05 61.96 18.04
C LEU A 795 49.63 62.57 16.69
N SER A 796 50.54 63.35 16.10
CA SER A 796 50.29 64.11 14.86
C SER A 796 50.48 63.28 13.59
N ALA A 797 49.63 63.53 12.59
CA ALA A 797 49.75 62.93 11.27
C ALA A 797 50.85 63.61 10.45
N VAL A 798 51.52 62.86 9.58
CA VAL A 798 52.35 63.44 8.52
C VAL A 798 51.43 63.85 7.35
N ILE A 799 51.17 65.15 7.21
CA ILE A 799 50.38 65.72 6.11
C ILE A 799 51.28 66.01 4.91
N ASN A 800 50.95 65.47 3.73
CA ASN A 800 51.63 65.83 2.50
C ASN A 800 51.17 67.22 2.02
N PRO A 801 52.08 68.21 1.83
CA PRO A 801 51.68 69.60 1.55
C PRO A 801 51.01 69.78 0.18
N THR A 802 51.28 68.90 -0.80
CA THR A 802 50.75 69.01 -2.16
C THR A 802 49.51 68.16 -2.39
N THR A 803 49.49 66.91 -1.91
CA THR A 803 48.34 66.01 -2.09
C THR A 803 47.31 66.10 -0.97
N ARG A 804 47.66 66.77 0.14
CA ARG A 804 46.82 66.99 1.33
C ARG A 804 46.31 65.70 1.99
N ARG A 805 46.88 64.56 1.61
CA ARG A 805 46.70 63.27 2.30
C ARG A 805 47.50 63.26 3.59
N PHE A 806 46.94 62.64 4.61
CA PHE A 806 47.61 62.34 5.88
C PHE A 806 47.42 60.87 6.22
N HIS A 807 48.33 60.30 7.02
CA HIS A 807 48.24 58.91 7.44
C HIS A 807 48.83 58.68 8.83
N PHE A 808 48.33 57.64 9.48
CA PHE A 808 48.86 57.05 10.70
C PHE A 808 49.14 55.56 10.44
N ALA A 809 50.32 55.10 10.81
CA ALA A 809 50.78 53.72 10.59
C ALA A 809 50.90 52.94 11.91
N GLY A 810 50.79 51.62 11.84
CA GLY A 810 50.81 50.74 13.02
C GLY A 810 49.46 50.68 13.77
N MET A 811 48.37 51.11 13.14
CA MET A 811 47.05 51.27 13.78
C MET A 811 46.48 49.98 14.39
N ALA A 812 46.88 48.82 13.87
CA ALA A 812 46.48 47.53 14.40
C ALA A 812 47.07 47.24 15.79
N GLU A 813 48.20 47.84 16.15
CA GLU A 813 48.87 47.65 17.46
C GLU A 813 48.12 48.35 18.61
N TYR A 814 47.28 49.35 18.30
CA TYR A 814 46.55 50.16 19.28
C TYR A 814 45.11 49.68 19.56
N ALA A 815 44.67 48.57 18.94
CA ALA A 815 43.46 47.82 19.30
C ALA A 815 42.12 48.59 19.38
N PHE A 816 41.90 49.59 18.51
CA PHE A 816 40.65 50.36 18.44
C PHE A 816 39.42 49.48 18.12
N ASN A 817 38.37 49.58 18.94
CA ASN A 817 37.18 48.72 18.89
C ASN A 817 35.86 49.44 18.55
N GLU A 818 35.70 50.72 18.91
CA GLU A 818 34.46 51.49 18.71
C GLU A 818 34.67 52.77 17.89
N THR A 819 35.55 53.67 18.36
CA THR A 819 35.82 54.97 17.73
C THR A 819 37.32 55.31 17.75
N ILE A 820 37.73 56.17 16.81
CA ILE A 820 39.03 56.85 16.81
C ILE A 820 38.77 58.36 16.76
N HIS A 821 39.35 59.11 17.69
CA HIS A 821 39.13 60.56 17.83
C HIS A 821 40.26 61.35 17.16
N LEU A 822 39.88 62.29 16.29
CA LEU A 822 40.76 63.15 15.52
C LEU A 822 40.44 64.63 15.71
N GLU A 823 41.46 65.49 15.78
CA GLU A 823 41.32 66.94 15.75
C GLU A 823 42.10 67.54 14.56
N ALA A 824 41.56 68.61 13.97
CA ALA A 824 42.20 69.37 12.90
C ALA A 824 42.03 70.88 13.08
N ARG A 825 43.10 71.62 12.82
CA ARG A 825 43.25 73.05 13.19
C ARG A 825 43.62 73.92 11.99
N ASN A 826 43.22 75.20 11.97
CA ASN A 826 43.58 76.16 10.92
C ASN A 826 44.90 76.89 11.23
N SER A 827 45.28 77.83 10.35
CA SER A 827 46.48 78.66 10.48
C SER A 827 46.55 79.54 11.73
N ASP A 828 45.39 79.88 12.32
CA ASP A 828 45.29 80.73 13.51
C ASP A 828 45.39 79.92 14.82
N GLY A 829 45.43 78.58 14.71
CA GLY A 829 45.55 77.63 15.84
C GLY A 829 44.21 77.07 16.35
N ASP A 830 43.10 77.61 15.85
CA ASP A 830 41.74 77.22 16.25
C ASP A 830 41.39 75.82 15.76
N ILE A 831 40.63 75.08 16.58
CA ILE A 831 40.04 73.79 16.19
C ILE A 831 38.91 74.06 15.20
N CYS A 832 39.13 73.75 13.93
CA CYS A 832 38.16 73.98 12.87
C CYS A 832 37.38 72.72 12.48
N HIS A 833 37.90 71.54 12.82
CA HIS A 833 37.18 70.28 12.64
C HIS A 833 37.62 69.25 13.67
N THR A 834 36.66 68.65 14.39
CA THR A 834 36.89 67.43 15.20
C THR A 834 36.13 66.28 14.56
N MET A 835 36.76 65.12 14.34
CA MET A 835 36.10 63.97 13.74
C MET A 835 36.26 62.72 14.60
N VAL A 836 35.14 62.04 14.83
CA VAL A 836 35.10 60.72 15.45
C VAL A 836 34.89 59.69 14.34
N VAL A 837 35.92 58.93 14.02
CA VAL A 837 35.84 57.85 13.04
C VAL A 837 35.21 56.64 13.71
N ASN A 838 33.95 56.36 13.36
CA ASN A 838 33.25 55.15 13.80
C ASN A 838 33.84 53.93 13.11
N VAL A 839 34.46 53.03 13.87
CA VAL A 839 35.06 51.80 13.33
C VAL A 839 33.94 50.90 12.79
N LYS A 840 34.03 50.51 11.51
CA LYS A 840 33.01 49.67 10.86
C LYS A 840 33.20 48.20 11.19
N ASP A 841 32.08 47.53 11.48
CA ASP A 841 32.02 46.13 11.85
C ASP A 841 31.00 45.39 10.96
N TYR A 842 31.52 44.84 9.85
CA TYR A 842 30.81 43.97 8.92
C TYR A 842 31.14 42.48 9.16
N THR A 843 31.58 42.12 10.37
CA THR A 843 31.84 40.74 10.76
C THR A 843 30.60 39.89 10.48
N LEU A 844 30.72 38.80 9.75
CA LEU A 844 29.61 37.87 9.52
C LEU A 844 30.10 36.47 9.87
N MET A 845 29.57 35.91 10.95
CA MET A 845 29.93 34.60 11.46
C MET A 845 28.67 33.76 11.60
N VAL A 846 28.57 32.71 10.80
CA VAL A 846 27.53 31.69 10.93
C VAL A 846 28.20 30.37 11.29
N SER A 847 27.62 29.64 12.24
CA SER A 847 28.11 28.29 12.55
C SER A 847 27.77 27.34 11.39
N ALA A 848 28.52 26.25 11.27
CA ALA A 848 28.12 25.16 10.38
C ALA A 848 26.73 24.63 10.80
N TYR A 849 25.85 24.40 9.83
CA TYR A 849 24.50 23.91 10.08
C TYR A 849 24.52 22.39 10.19
N GLU A 850 24.27 21.88 11.40
CA GLU A 850 24.02 20.45 11.62
C GLU A 850 22.61 20.10 11.15
N MET A 851 22.49 19.13 10.24
CA MET A 851 21.22 18.67 9.69
C MET A 851 20.24 18.27 10.81
N GLY A 852 19.03 18.83 10.76
CA GLY A 852 17.96 18.54 11.74
C GLY A 852 17.91 19.47 12.95
N LYS A 853 18.81 20.46 13.07
CA LYS A 853 18.65 21.52 14.10
C LYS A 853 17.44 22.39 13.81
N VAL A 854 16.71 22.75 14.87
CA VAL A 854 15.50 23.60 14.79
C VAL A 854 15.80 25.07 14.47
N GLN A 855 17.07 25.48 14.51
CA GLN A 855 17.52 26.84 14.25
C GLN A 855 18.96 26.85 13.72
N LEU A 856 19.29 27.88 12.95
CA LEU A 856 20.65 28.24 12.55
C LEU A 856 20.92 29.66 13.05
N ASP A 857 21.83 29.77 14.03
CA ASP A 857 22.22 31.03 14.65
C ASP A 857 23.53 31.56 14.04
N GLY A 858 23.62 32.88 13.93
CA GLY A 858 24.85 33.57 13.57
C GLY A 858 24.97 34.93 14.22
N ILE A 859 26.20 35.43 14.26
CA ILE A 859 26.56 36.76 14.75
C ILE A 859 26.86 37.62 13.54
N ALA A 860 26.29 38.81 13.52
CA ALA A 860 26.56 39.83 12.54
C ALA A 860 27.06 41.10 13.24
N GLY A 861 28.03 41.75 12.62
CA GLY A 861 28.60 43.00 13.10
C GLY A 861 27.55 44.11 13.13
N LYS A 862 27.81 45.16 13.92
CA LYS A 862 26.80 46.21 14.20
C LYS A 862 26.27 46.93 12.95
N ASP A 863 26.99 46.84 11.83
CA ASP A 863 26.65 47.48 10.56
C ASP A 863 25.93 46.55 9.55
N ILE A 864 25.65 45.30 9.91
CA ILE A 864 24.78 44.37 9.15
C ILE A 864 23.41 44.33 9.83
N VAL A 865 22.33 44.61 9.09
CA VAL A 865 20.96 44.71 9.67
C VAL A 865 20.01 43.60 9.21
N LYS A 866 20.32 42.91 8.11
CA LYS A 866 19.57 41.75 7.63
C LYS A 866 20.51 40.67 7.15
N VAL A 867 20.05 39.42 7.20
CA VAL A 867 20.75 38.28 6.63
C VAL A 867 19.79 37.50 5.75
N GLN A 868 20.27 37.07 4.58
CA GLN A 868 19.52 36.19 3.68
C GLN A 868 20.23 34.86 3.46
N LEU A 869 19.43 33.81 3.31
CA LEU A 869 19.83 32.45 2.99
C LEU A 869 19.38 32.13 1.55
N MET A 870 20.34 31.73 0.73
CA MET A 870 20.17 31.29 -0.65
C MET A 870 20.44 29.79 -0.74
N ASN A 871 19.53 29.00 -1.30
CA ASN A 871 19.70 27.56 -1.53
C ASN A 871 19.62 27.31 -3.06
N GLY A 872 20.77 27.21 -3.72
CA GLY A 872 20.87 27.24 -5.18
C GLY A 872 20.15 28.46 -5.80
N ASN A 873 19.34 28.21 -6.85
CA ASN A 873 18.54 29.23 -7.53
C ASN A 873 17.14 29.45 -6.90
N GLY A 874 16.92 29.00 -5.66
CA GLY A 874 15.67 29.20 -4.93
C GLY A 874 15.43 30.65 -4.50
N THR A 875 14.19 30.96 -4.09
CA THR A 875 13.83 32.29 -3.57
C THR A 875 14.61 32.61 -2.28
N PRO A 876 15.22 33.81 -2.14
CA PRO A 876 15.93 34.20 -0.92
C PRO A 876 15.02 34.17 0.31
N LYS A 877 15.51 33.58 1.41
CA LYS A 877 14.83 33.63 2.72
C LYS A 877 15.54 34.66 3.59
N MET A 878 14.82 35.63 4.16
CA MET A 878 15.42 36.74 4.90
C MET A 878 15.02 36.76 6.37
N VAL A 879 15.95 37.21 7.23
CA VAL A 879 15.74 37.47 8.65
C VAL A 879 16.41 38.79 9.06
N ASP A 880 15.84 39.47 10.06
CA ASP A 880 16.44 40.69 10.63
C ASP A 880 17.58 40.33 11.60
N VAL A 881 18.63 41.15 11.66
CA VAL A 881 19.62 41.12 12.74
C VAL A 881 19.08 41.92 13.93
N ARG A 882 19.11 41.33 15.14
CA ARG A 882 18.75 42.01 16.40
C ARG A 882 19.81 41.72 17.44
N ASN A 883 20.28 42.76 18.13
CA ASN A 883 21.36 42.67 19.13
C ASN A 883 22.61 41.92 18.63
N ARG A 884 23.06 42.20 17.39
CA ARG A 884 24.17 41.54 16.69
C ARG A 884 23.98 40.04 16.41
N ALA A 885 22.80 39.48 16.62
CA ALA A 885 22.47 38.09 16.30
C ALA A 885 21.40 38.01 15.19
N PHE A 886 21.45 36.94 14.40
CA PHE A 886 20.37 36.54 13.49
C PHE A 886 20.10 35.05 13.64
N GLN A 887 18.87 34.65 13.32
CA GLN A 887 18.41 33.27 13.47
C GLN A 887 17.48 32.90 12.32
N PHE A 888 17.78 31.81 11.61
CA PHE A 888 16.82 31.11 10.77
C PHE A 888 16.16 30.01 11.59
N THR A 889 14.82 29.94 11.58
CA THR A 889 14.04 28.91 12.29
C THR A 889 13.72 27.73 11.37
N ILE A 890 13.32 26.59 11.94
CA ILE A 890 13.07 25.34 11.20
C ILE A 890 12.16 25.51 9.97
N MET A 891 11.15 26.39 10.00
CA MET A 891 10.27 26.66 8.85
C MET A 891 11.03 27.22 7.63
N LEU A 892 12.14 27.93 7.85
CA LEU A 892 12.99 28.48 6.78
C LEU A 892 14.09 27.50 6.34
N LEU A 893 14.26 26.37 7.04
CA LEU A 893 15.35 25.39 6.81
C LEU A 893 14.87 24.06 6.20
N GLN A 894 13.56 23.87 5.99
CA GLN A 894 12.94 22.57 5.63
C GLN A 894 13.36 21.99 4.26
N ASP A 895 13.88 22.82 3.36
CA ASP A 895 14.30 22.47 1.99
C ASP A 895 15.82 22.27 1.87
N ILE A 896 16.57 22.43 2.96
CA ILE A 896 18.01 22.18 2.98
C ILE A 896 18.25 20.68 3.06
N GLN A 897 19.06 20.16 2.15
CA GLN A 897 19.48 18.76 2.10
C GLN A 897 21.00 18.64 2.35
N PRO A 898 21.54 17.46 2.70
CA PRO A 898 23.00 17.27 2.89
C PRO A 898 23.86 17.64 1.68
N THR A 899 23.26 17.75 0.49
CA THR A 899 23.89 18.12 -0.79
C THR A 899 23.55 19.52 -1.27
N SER A 900 22.77 20.31 -0.51
CA SER A 900 22.44 21.69 -0.87
C SER A 900 23.67 22.60 -0.90
N ASP A 901 23.73 23.49 -1.89
CA ASP A 901 24.69 24.59 -1.93
C ASP A 901 24.02 25.84 -1.36
N VAL A 902 24.43 26.23 -0.14
CA VAL A 902 23.76 27.28 0.64
C VAL A 902 24.71 28.43 0.95
N MET A 903 24.29 29.64 0.57
CA MET A 903 25.02 30.89 0.84
C MET A 903 24.26 31.74 1.87
N ILE A 904 24.98 32.22 2.89
CA ILE A 904 24.49 33.20 3.87
C ILE A 904 25.10 34.55 3.52
N GLN A 905 24.26 35.56 3.33
CA GLN A 905 24.69 36.90 2.91
C GLN A 905 24.22 37.95 3.92
N GLY A 906 25.16 38.75 4.41
CA GLY A 906 24.92 39.86 5.35
C GLY A 906 24.71 41.16 4.59
N LEU A 907 23.54 41.76 4.79
CA LEU A 907 23.08 42.98 4.11
C LEU A 907 23.13 44.16 5.08
N ASP A 908 23.63 45.29 4.58
CA ASP A 908 23.54 46.58 5.28
C ASP A 908 22.11 47.15 5.25
N SER A 909 21.93 48.33 5.85
CA SER A 909 20.65 49.05 5.91
C SER A 909 20.08 49.48 4.55
N PHE A 910 20.87 49.38 3.48
CA PHE A 910 20.45 49.67 2.10
C PHE A 910 20.15 48.39 1.30
N GLY A 911 20.24 47.22 1.94
CA GLY A 911 20.04 45.92 1.30
C GLY A 911 21.22 45.47 0.43
N LYS A 912 22.38 46.12 0.53
CA LYS A 912 23.57 45.70 -0.21
C LYS A 912 24.30 44.60 0.57
N VAL A 913 24.65 43.51 -0.11
CA VAL A 913 25.53 42.47 0.45
C VAL A 913 26.91 43.07 0.70
N GLN A 914 27.30 43.16 1.96
CA GLN A 914 28.63 43.64 2.39
C GLN A 914 29.57 42.48 2.74
N ASN A 915 29.01 41.34 3.16
CA ASN A 915 29.78 40.14 3.49
C ASN A 915 28.95 38.88 3.16
N GLN A 916 29.61 37.77 2.83
CA GLN A 916 28.95 36.50 2.54
C GLN A 916 29.79 35.31 2.96
N VAL A 917 29.12 34.24 3.40
CA VAL A 917 29.73 33.01 3.90
C VAL A 917 28.98 31.82 3.30
N THR A 918 29.72 30.88 2.69
CA THR A 918 29.16 29.57 2.30
C THR A 918 28.83 28.77 3.56
N LEU A 919 27.58 28.35 3.70
CA LEU A 919 27.15 27.56 4.85
C LEU A 919 27.71 26.15 4.74
N THR A 920 28.57 25.77 5.68
CA THR A 920 28.97 24.37 5.81
C THR A 920 27.79 23.57 6.38
N ILE A 921 27.24 22.66 5.59
CA ILE A 921 26.17 21.73 6.03
C ILE A 921 26.83 20.43 6.49
N LEU A 922 26.60 20.08 7.75
CA LEU A 922 27.13 18.89 8.42
C LEU A 922 26.01 17.87 8.63
N ASP A 923 26.17 16.70 8.02
CA ASP A 923 25.28 15.57 8.15
C ASP A 923 25.87 14.53 9.12
N TYR A 924 25.51 14.70 10.40
CA TYR A 924 25.79 13.74 11.48
C TYR A 924 24.63 12.77 11.74
N THR A 925 23.67 12.68 10.82
CA THR A 925 22.49 11.81 11.05
C THR A 925 22.92 10.34 11.15
N VAL A 926 22.20 9.58 11.95
CA VAL A 926 22.44 8.14 12.10
C VAL A 926 21.11 7.44 12.31
N THR A 927 20.88 6.35 11.58
CA THR A 927 19.70 5.49 11.80
C THR A 927 20.05 4.37 12.74
N ALA A 928 19.14 4.03 13.65
CA ALA A 928 19.33 2.97 14.64
C ALA A 928 18.07 2.10 14.71
N PRO A 929 18.02 0.94 14.02
CA PRO A 929 16.95 -0.03 14.21
C PRO A 929 16.97 -0.59 15.64
N PHE A 930 15.93 -1.30 16.06
CA PHE A 930 15.98 -2.02 17.34
C PHE A 930 17.04 -3.15 17.31
N LEU A 931 17.54 -3.54 18.48
CA LEU A 931 18.48 -4.64 18.66
C LEU A 931 17.75 -5.84 19.27
N GLU A 932 17.95 -7.04 18.74
CA GLU A 932 17.50 -8.28 19.40
C GLU A 932 18.54 -8.80 20.40
N VAL A 933 18.10 -9.29 21.56
CA VAL A 933 18.97 -9.98 22.52
C VAL A 933 19.67 -11.16 21.83
N GLY A 934 21.01 -11.21 21.97
CA GLY A 934 21.85 -12.21 21.33
C GLY A 934 22.18 -11.96 19.84
N GLN A 935 21.76 -10.83 19.27
CA GLN A 935 22.17 -10.41 17.93
C GLN A 935 23.68 -10.12 17.89
N ASP A 936 24.41 -10.73 16.96
CA ASP A 936 25.88 -10.60 16.87
C ASP A 936 26.37 -9.50 15.93
N VAL A 937 25.53 -9.15 14.94
CA VAL A 937 25.82 -8.14 13.91
C VAL A 937 24.67 -7.14 13.90
N TYR A 938 25.00 -5.87 14.09
CA TYR A 938 24.05 -4.76 14.07
C TYR A 938 24.49 -3.73 13.04
N ARG A 939 23.53 -3.16 12.30
CA ARG A 939 23.77 -2.26 11.17
C ARG A 939 22.78 -1.11 11.14
N GLY A 940 23.23 0.00 10.55
CA GLY A 940 22.39 1.12 10.17
C GLY A 940 23.14 2.01 9.18
N THR A 941 22.56 3.17 8.87
CA THR A 941 23.16 4.19 7.98
C THR A 941 23.67 5.38 8.78
N TYR A 942 24.66 6.08 8.24
CA TYR A 942 25.25 7.27 8.83
C TYR A 942 25.51 8.36 7.77
N GLY A 943 25.38 9.62 8.17
CA GLY A 943 25.57 10.80 7.35
C GLY A 943 27.03 11.05 6.98
N LYS A 944 27.27 11.76 5.86
CA LYS A 944 28.60 11.88 5.21
C LYS A 944 29.72 12.41 6.14
N ASP A 945 29.37 13.21 7.16
CA ASP A 945 30.35 13.88 8.02
C ASP A 945 30.70 13.08 9.29
N VAL A 946 29.99 11.97 9.56
CA VAL A 946 30.30 11.11 10.71
C VAL A 946 31.65 10.41 10.50
N PHE A 947 32.62 10.75 11.35
CA PHE A 947 33.95 10.16 11.32
C PHE A 947 33.95 8.71 11.80
N LYS A 948 33.17 8.42 12.86
CA LYS A 948 33.05 7.10 13.49
C LYS A 948 31.63 6.91 14.02
N VAL A 949 31.05 5.73 13.82
CA VAL A 949 29.86 5.29 14.55
C VAL A 949 30.28 4.38 15.70
N ARG A 950 29.67 4.53 16.87
CA ARG A 950 29.93 3.71 18.06
C ARG A 950 28.64 3.19 18.69
N PHE A 951 28.73 2.02 19.29
CA PHE A 951 27.69 1.41 20.12
C PHE A 951 28.11 1.61 21.56
N ILE A 952 27.29 2.25 22.37
CA ILE A 952 27.51 2.38 23.81
C ILE A 952 26.61 1.36 24.49
N ILE A 953 27.20 0.34 25.11
CA ILE A 953 26.49 -0.72 25.83
C ILE A 953 26.82 -0.58 27.31
N ASN A 954 25.90 -0.10 28.15
CA ASN A 954 26.14 0.16 29.57
C ASN A 954 27.41 1.00 29.82
N GLY A 955 27.68 1.99 28.96
CA GLY A 955 28.90 2.81 28.98
C GLY A 955 30.13 2.20 28.29
N THR A 956 30.12 0.91 27.93
CA THR A 956 31.18 0.26 27.15
C THR A 956 31.13 0.70 25.70
N VAL A 957 32.24 1.23 25.18
CA VAL A 957 32.34 1.69 23.79
C VAL A 957 32.72 0.56 22.84
N VAL A 958 31.86 0.29 21.85
CA VAL A 958 32.16 -0.56 20.68
C VAL A 958 32.28 0.33 19.45
N GLN A 959 33.27 0.06 18.60
CA GLN A 959 33.55 0.83 17.38
C GLN A 959 33.01 0.08 16.15
N ALA A 960 32.29 0.77 15.26
CA ALA A 960 31.80 0.18 14.02
C ALA A 960 32.90 0.10 12.97
N THR A 961 32.79 -0.86 12.05
CA THR A 961 33.31 -0.71 10.68
C THR A 961 32.32 0.11 9.87
N THR A 962 32.82 0.98 8.99
CA THR A 962 32.02 1.97 8.25
C THR A 962 32.43 1.98 6.78
N GLU A 963 31.48 1.78 5.88
CA GLU A 963 31.72 1.76 4.43
C GLU A 963 30.49 2.27 3.69
N ASN A 964 30.67 3.15 2.70
CA ASN A 964 29.60 3.67 1.81
C ASN A 964 28.33 4.18 2.53
N GLY A 965 28.48 4.82 3.70
CA GLY A 965 27.35 5.34 4.50
C GLY A 965 26.62 4.29 5.34
N ILE A 966 27.11 3.05 5.39
CA ILE A 966 26.60 1.96 6.22
C ILE A 966 27.60 1.64 7.33
N TYR A 967 27.14 1.62 8.58
CA TYR A 967 27.95 1.16 9.71
C TYR A 967 27.57 -0.28 10.09
N THR A 968 28.55 -1.05 10.55
CA THR A 968 28.35 -2.42 11.05
C THR A 968 29.14 -2.61 12.35
N PHE A 969 28.48 -3.13 13.38
CA PHE A 969 29.16 -3.76 14.53
C PHE A 969 29.11 -5.28 14.36
N THR A 970 30.17 -5.97 14.78
CA THR A 970 30.27 -7.44 14.76
C THR A 970 30.78 -7.97 16.10
N GLY A 971 30.49 -9.24 16.40
CA GLY A 971 30.89 -9.86 17.66
C GLY A 971 30.18 -9.25 18.87
N LEU A 972 28.94 -8.76 18.71
CA LEU A 972 28.17 -8.16 19.79
C LEU A 972 27.74 -9.16 20.87
N LYS A 973 27.67 -10.47 20.56
CA LYS A 973 27.31 -11.51 21.54
C LYS A 973 28.20 -11.52 22.78
N LYS A 974 29.48 -11.15 22.65
CA LYS A 974 30.43 -11.11 23.79
C LYS A 974 30.08 -10.09 24.87
N PHE A 975 29.20 -9.13 24.59
CA PHE A 975 28.74 -8.13 25.56
C PHE A 975 27.50 -8.58 26.34
N ASN A 976 26.89 -9.73 25.98
CA ASN A 976 25.74 -10.33 26.66
C ASN A 976 24.57 -9.35 26.91
N ILE A 977 24.22 -8.57 25.89
CA ILE A 977 23.27 -7.45 25.99
C ILE A 977 21.86 -7.95 26.39
N GLN A 978 21.27 -7.33 27.41
CA GLN A 978 19.95 -7.63 27.98
C GLN A 978 18.94 -6.49 27.73
N THR A 979 17.64 -6.76 27.92
CA THR A 979 16.54 -5.78 27.74
C THR A 979 16.64 -4.52 28.57
N LYS A 980 17.33 -4.58 29.71
CA LYS A 980 17.50 -3.49 30.68
C LYS A 980 18.81 -2.72 30.48
N ASP A 981 19.64 -3.15 29.54
CA ASP A 981 20.90 -2.49 29.24
C ASP A 981 20.65 -1.19 28.47
N THR A 982 21.41 -0.14 28.80
CA THR A 982 21.40 1.08 28.02
C THR A 982 22.24 0.88 26.77
N VAL A 983 21.57 0.84 25.62
CA VAL A 983 22.22 0.72 24.32
C VAL A 983 21.95 1.99 23.50
N ASP A 984 23.02 2.66 23.08
CA ASP A 984 22.95 3.83 22.21
C ASP A 984 23.81 3.63 20.96
N VAL A 985 23.31 4.04 19.80
CA VAL A 985 24.15 4.37 18.65
C VAL A 985 24.57 5.82 18.78
N ILE A 986 25.88 6.09 18.76
CA ILE A 986 26.40 7.46 18.71
C ILE A 986 27.16 7.73 17.41
N ALA A 987 26.89 8.89 16.83
CA ALA A 987 27.67 9.45 15.73
C ALA A 987 28.75 10.37 16.30
N VAL A 988 30.00 10.14 15.90
CA VAL A 988 31.17 10.83 16.43
C VAL A 988 31.88 11.63 15.35
N GLN A 989 32.23 12.88 15.68
CA GLN A 989 32.97 13.83 14.85
C GLN A 989 34.46 13.84 15.21
N GLN A 990 35.32 13.83 14.18
CA GLN A 990 36.77 14.05 14.22
C GLN A 990 37.58 13.12 15.16
N GLU A 991 38.91 13.19 15.06
CA GLU A 991 39.84 12.40 15.89
C GLU A 991 39.72 12.68 17.40
N LYS A 992 39.12 13.82 17.78
CA LYS A 992 38.85 14.19 19.18
C LYS A 992 37.66 13.47 19.81
N HIS A 993 36.98 12.60 19.06
CA HIS A 993 35.91 11.74 19.54
C HIS A 993 34.70 12.47 20.16
N ILE A 994 34.28 13.58 19.56
CA ILE A 994 33.13 14.37 20.03
C ILE A 994 31.83 13.71 19.58
N GLU A 995 30.95 13.36 20.53
CA GLU A 995 29.60 12.87 20.26
C GLU A 995 28.71 13.99 19.69
N ARG A 996 28.00 13.72 18.59
CA ARG A 996 27.11 14.69 17.91
C ARG A 996 25.65 14.27 17.90
N TYR A 997 25.40 13.00 17.63
CA TYR A 997 24.08 12.39 17.71
C TYR A 997 24.16 11.16 18.62
N ARG A 998 23.12 10.98 19.44
CA ARG A 998 22.85 9.77 20.23
C ARG A 998 21.45 9.32 19.90
N VAL A 999 21.29 8.09 19.46
CA VAL A 999 19.99 7.46 19.22
C VAL A 999 19.88 6.25 20.14
N PRO A 1000 18.94 6.26 21.10
CA PRO A 1000 18.72 5.11 21.97
C PRO A 1000 18.18 3.94 21.15
N VAL A 1001 18.74 2.77 21.39
CA VAL A 1001 18.38 1.52 20.72
C VAL A 1001 17.45 0.75 21.64
N ALA A 1002 16.20 0.58 21.22
CA ALA A 1002 15.30 -0.35 21.91
C ALA A 1002 15.88 -1.77 21.82
N VAL A 1003 16.11 -2.40 22.97
CA VAL A 1003 16.58 -3.79 23.06
C VAL A 1003 15.38 -4.70 23.31
N TYR A 1004 15.02 -5.48 22.31
CA TYR A 1004 13.93 -6.44 22.41
C TYR A 1004 14.44 -7.84 22.64
N ASP A 1005 13.78 -8.54 23.57
CA ASP A 1005 13.99 -9.97 23.78
C ASP A 1005 12.81 -10.75 23.18
N PHE A 1006 13.00 -11.14 21.93
CA PHE A 1006 12.13 -12.04 21.20
C PHE A 1006 12.68 -13.48 21.18
N SER A 1007 13.54 -13.84 22.15
CA SER A 1007 14.06 -15.21 22.24
C SER A 1007 12.92 -16.20 22.48
N LEU A 1008 13.07 -17.39 21.90
CA LEU A 1008 12.12 -18.49 22.02
C LEU A 1008 12.88 -19.80 21.85
N ALA A 1009 12.80 -20.66 22.85
CA ALA A 1009 13.54 -21.92 22.89
C ALA A 1009 12.76 -22.97 23.70
N GLY A 1010 13.14 -24.24 23.55
CA GLY A 1010 12.66 -25.33 24.40
C GLY A 1010 13.33 -26.66 24.02
N PRO A 1011 13.12 -27.73 24.80
CA PRO A 1011 13.72 -29.03 24.53
C PRO A 1011 13.15 -29.68 23.26
N VAL A 1012 13.74 -30.80 22.84
CA VAL A 1012 13.10 -31.70 21.87
C VAL A 1012 11.81 -32.25 22.52
N TYR A 1013 10.71 -32.28 21.77
CA TYR A 1013 9.45 -32.84 22.24
C TYR A 1013 9.45 -34.36 22.05
N SER A 1014 9.28 -35.12 23.13
CA SER A 1014 8.99 -36.55 23.00
C SER A 1014 7.53 -36.73 22.60
N LEU A 1015 7.26 -37.56 21.59
CA LEU A 1015 5.88 -37.84 21.19
C LEU A 1015 5.09 -38.47 22.36
N ASP A 1016 3.79 -38.20 22.42
CA ASP A 1016 2.88 -38.49 23.55
C ASP A 1016 3.19 -37.75 24.88
N GLN A 1017 4.18 -36.85 24.94
CA GLN A 1017 4.39 -35.97 26.11
C GLN A 1017 3.20 -35.00 26.28
N THR A 1018 2.57 -34.99 27.45
CA THR A 1018 1.39 -34.13 27.72
C THR A 1018 1.76 -32.69 28.05
N VAL A 1019 2.76 -32.49 28.91
CA VAL A 1019 3.22 -31.17 29.36
C VAL A 1019 4.55 -30.83 28.70
N TYR A 1020 4.60 -29.71 27.97
CA TYR A 1020 5.82 -29.17 27.37
C TYR A 1020 6.04 -27.74 27.82
N SER A 1021 7.27 -27.42 28.21
CA SER A 1021 7.67 -26.10 28.64
C SER A 1021 8.96 -25.67 27.94
N GLY A 1022 9.07 -24.38 27.67
CA GLY A 1022 10.28 -23.75 27.16
C GLY A 1022 10.40 -22.31 27.63
N ASN A 1023 11.43 -21.60 27.17
CA ASN A 1023 11.72 -20.23 27.58
C ASN A 1023 11.31 -19.22 26.51
N TYR A 1024 10.68 -18.13 26.91
CA TYR A 1024 10.34 -16.99 26.05
C TYR A 1024 10.96 -15.70 26.57
N GLY A 1025 11.34 -14.82 25.65
CA GLY A 1025 11.90 -13.52 25.95
C GLY A 1025 10.89 -12.50 26.44
N GLU A 1026 11.32 -11.54 27.25
CA GLU A 1026 10.46 -10.57 27.96
C GLU A 1026 9.44 -9.85 27.05
N HIS A 1027 9.78 -9.65 25.77
CA HIS A 1027 8.98 -8.89 24.80
C HIS A 1027 8.08 -9.75 23.89
N ILE A 1028 8.05 -11.07 24.08
CA ILE A 1028 6.99 -11.92 23.52
C ILE A 1028 5.75 -11.76 24.41
N TYR A 1029 4.65 -11.21 23.86
CA TYR A 1029 3.40 -11.01 24.60
C TYR A 1029 2.56 -12.30 24.68
N THR A 1030 2.49 -13.06 23.59
CA THR A 1030 1.76 -14.34 23.50
C THR A 1030 2.68 -15.41 22.91
N VAL A 1031 2.68 -16.62 23.48
CA VAL A 1031 3.32 -17.80 22.88
C VAL A 1031 2.22 -18.75 22.44
N ALA A 1032 2.24 -19.17 21.17
CA ALA A 1032 1.22 -20.05 20.60
C ALA A 1032 1.85 -21.30 19.98
N LEU A 1033 1.13 -22.43 20.09
CA LEU A 1033 1.47 -23.69 19.44
C LEU A 1033 0.71 -23.77 18.12
N LEU A 1034 1.44 -23.84 17.02
CA LEU A 1034 0.93 -24.18 15.70
C LEU A 1034 1.29 -25.64 15.42
N VAL A 1035 0.30 -26.45 15.07
CA VAL A 1035 0.50 -27.79 14.53
C VAL A 1035 -0.08 -27.78 13.12
N ASN A 1036 0.76 -28.12 12.14
CA ASN A 1036 0.46 -28.01 10.72
C ASN A 1036 -0.01 -26.60 10.31
N ARG A 1037 0.69 -25.58 10.83
CA ARG A 1037 0.40 -24.14 10.68
C ARG A 1037 -0.95 -23.66 11.24
N VAL A 1038 -1.75 -24.55 11.85
CA VAL A 1038 -2.99 -24.17 12.56
C VAL A 1038 -2.67 -23.96 14.04
N GLN A 1039 -3.04 -22.80 14.59
CA GLN A 1039 -2.91 -22.53 16.02
C GLN A 1039 -3.85 -23.46 16.82
N LYS A 1040 -3.28 -24.41 17.57
CA LYS A 1040 -4.04 -25.36 18.40
C LYS A 1040 -4.15 -24.88 19.86
N ALA A 1041 -3.15 -24.15 20.38
CA ALA A 1041 -3.12 -23.68 21.76
C ALA A 1041 -2.35 -22.36 21.95
N VAL A 1042 -2.64 -21.66 23.04
CA VAL A 1042 -1.83 -20.56 23.58
C VAL A 1042 -1.23 -21.03 24.90
N ALA A 1043 0.06 -20.77 25.11
CA ALA A 1043 0.76 -21.21 26.31
C ALA A 1043 0.35 -20.37 27.53
N THR A 1044 0.31 -21.02 28.69
CA THR A 1044 0.42 -20.30 29.96
C THR A 1044 1.84 -19.76 30.12
N LYS A 1045 2.01 -18.55 30.66
CA LYS A 1045 3.31 -17.89 30.80
C LYS A 1045 3.55 -17.44 32.23
N ALA A 1046 4.71 -17.77 32.80
CA ALA A 1046 5.15 -17.26 34.08
C ALA A 1046 6.69 -17.26 34.17
N ASN A 1047 7.29 -16.21 34.73
CA ASN A 1047 8.73 -16.13 35.02
C ASN A 1047 9.67 -16.49 33.84
N GLY A 1048 9.32 -16.08 32.61
CA GLY A 1048 10.09 -16.38 31.40
C GLY A 1048 9.88 -17.79 30.83
N VAL A 1049 9.06 -18.62 31.48
CA VAL A 1049 8.71 -19.97 31.02
C VAL A 1049 7.30 -19.96 30.41
N TYR A 1050 7.18 -20.51 29.20
CA TYR A 1050 5.89 -20.82 28.59
C TYR A 1050 5.60 -22.31 28.75
N THR A 1051 4.34 -22.67 29.00
CA THR A 1051 3.92 -24.06 29.23
C THR A 1051 2.61 -24.36 28.50
N PHE A 1052 2.64 -25.45 27.72
CA PHE A 1052 1.49 -26.13 27.14
C PHE A 1052 1.22 -27.41 27.93
N SER A 1053 -0.02 -27.65 28.36
CA SER A 1053 -0.39 -28.73 29.28
C SER A 1053 -1.08 -29.94 28.64
N ASN A 1054 -1.29 -29.94 27.32
CA ASN A 1054 -1.99 -31.03 26.62
C ASN A 1054 -1.43 -31.34 25.20
N MET A 1055 -0.09 -31.29 25.02
CA MET A 1055 0.57 -31.41 23.71
C MET A 1055 0.23 -32.69 22.95
N ALA A 1056 0.19 -33.84 23.63
CA ALA A 1056 -0.24 -35.13 23.08
C ALA A 1056 -1.69 -35.16 22.53
N SER A 1057 -2.53 -34.17 22.87
CA SER A 1057 -3.86 -34.06 22.24
C SER A 1057 -3.83 -33.40 20.86
N TRP A 1058 -2.76 -32.66 20.54
CA TRP A 1058 -2.62 -31.88 19.31
C TRP A 1058 -1.54 -32.42 18.36
N ILE A 1059 -0.49 -33.06 18.89
CA ILE A 1059 0.63 -33.63 18.13
C ILE A 1059 0.52 -35.14 18.22
N LYS A 1060 0.23 -35.79 17.09
CA LYS A 1060 -0.11 -37.23 17.00
C LYS A 1060 0.99 -38.05 16.35
N ASN A 1061 1.70 -37.42 15.43
CA ASN A 1061 2.66 -38.06 14.53
C ASN A 1061 4.03 -37.39 14.65
N SER A 1062 5.09 -38.11 14.28
CA SER A 1062 6.46 -37.57 14.28
C SER A 1062 6.71 -36.61 13.11
N GLU A 1063 5.83 -36.67 12.13
CA GLU A 1063 5.76 -35.96 10.87
C GLU A 1063 4.95 -34.65 10.97
N ASP A 1064 4.27 -34.41 12.09
CA ASP A 1064 3.53 -33.17 12.34
C ASP A 1064 4.47 -31.96 12.29
N THR A 1065 4.13 -30.94 11.49
CA THR A 1065 4.91 -29.70 11.45
C THR A 1065 4.52 -28.86 12.66
N VAL A 1066 5.30 -28.97 13.72
CA VAL A 1066 5.05 -28.25 14.98
C VAL A 1066 5.94 -27.02 15.07
N GLU A 1067 5.32 -25.87 15.24
CA GLU A 1067 5.97 -24.58 15.38
C GLU A 1067 5.44 -23.90 16.64
N ILE A 1068 6.35 -23.37 17.46
CA ILE A 1068 5.99 -22.52 18.59
C ILE A 1068 6.29 -21.10 18.17
N VAL A 1069 5.28 -20.23 18.12
CA VAL A 1069 5.44 -18.83 17.69
C VAL A 1069 5.36 -17.89 18.88
N GLY A 1070 6.28 -16.92 18.91
CA GLY A 1070 6.27 -15.78 19.81
C GLY A 1070 5.69 -14.57 19.10
N ILE A 1071 4.58 -14.06 19.62
CA ILE A 1071 3.80 -12.94 19.09
C ILE A 1071 3.97 -11.74 20.05
N ASP A 1072 4.20 -10.54 19.52
CA ASP A 1072 4.31 -9.31 20.30
C ASP A 1072 2.94 -8.74 20.73
N ALA A 1073 2.96 -7.61 21.45
CA ALA A 1073 1.75 -6.95 21.96
C ALA A 1073 0.89 -6.30 20.85
N GLN A 1074 1.41 -6.22 19.62
CA GLN A 1074 0.74 -5.70 18.43
C GLN A 1074 0.13 -6.82 17.57
N GLY A 1075 0.30 -8.09 17.97
CA GLY A 1075 -0.20 -9.25 17.23
C GLY A 1075 0.75 -9.73 16.12
N VAL A 1076 1.99 -9.24 16.05
CA VAL A 1076 2.97 -9.62 15.03
C VAL A 1076 3.80 -10.81 15.52
N VAL A 1077 3.91 -11.86 14.71
CA VAL A 1077 4.85 -12.98 14.95
C VAL A 1077 6.29 -12.45 14.85
N ARG A 1078 7.02 -12.44 15.96
CA ARG A 1078 8.43 -12.02 16.05
C ARG A 1078 9.41 -13.18 15.99
N LYS A 1079 9.01 -14.36 16.46
CA LYS A 1079 9.85 -15.56 16.44
C LYS A 1079 9.04 -16.79 16.13
N THR A 1080 9.62 -17.68 15.35
CA THR A 1080 9.14 -19.04 15.13
C THR A 1080 10.23 -20.00 15.61
N TYR A 1081 9.87 -20.92 16.49
CA TYR A 1081 10.72 -22.00 16.98
C TYR A 1081 10.16 -23.32 16.42
N PRO A 1082 10.79 -23.89 15.36
CA PRO A 1082 10.38 -25.19 14.85
C PRO A 1082 10.72 -26.26 15.88
N LEU A 1083 9.73 -27.05 16.27
CA LEU A 1083 9.85 -28.03 17.34
C LEU A 1083 10.21 -29.40 16.76
N SER A 1084 11.41 -29.88 17.04
CA SER A 1084 11.79 -31.26 16.70
C SER A 1084 11.02 -32.27 17.56
N ILE A 1085 10.43 -33.27 16.90
CA ILE A 1085 9.69 -34.36 17.54
C ILE A 1085 10.59 -35.61 17.62
N LYS A 1086 10.56 -36.31 18.75
CA LYS A 1086 11.25 -37.57 18.99
C LYS A 1086 10.23 -38.67 19.26
N ASP A 1087 10.07 -39.58 18.30
CA ASP A 1087 9.17 -40.72 18.43
C ASP A 1087 9.94 -41.98 18.86
N GLU A 1088 9.80 -42.34 20.14
CA GLU A 1088 10.41 -43.52 20.77
C GLU A 1088 9.40 -44.68 20.94
N ARG A 1089 8.21 -44.60 20.31
CA ARG A 1089 7.17 -45.62 20.46
C ARG A 1089 7.68 -46.97 19.96
N LEU A 1090 7.38 -48.03 20.70
CA LEU A 1090 7.67 -49.42 20.33
C LEU A 1090 6.41 -50.23 20.61
N LEU A 1091 5.72 -50.61 19.54
CA LEU A 1091 4.43 -51.29 19.57
C LEU A 1091 4.62 -52.74 19.11
N ILE A 1092 4.15 -53.68 19.93
CA ILE A 1092 4.36 -55.11 19.74
C ILE A 1092 3.05 -55.86 19.98
N SER A 1093 2.87 -57.02 19.35
CA SER A 1093 1.73 -57.92 19.62
C SER A 1093 2.15 -59.08 20.53
N ASP A 1094 1.20 -59.93 20.91
CA ASP A 1094 1.53 -61.26 21.42
C ASP A 1094 2.16 -62.12 20.30
N TYR A 1095 2.98 -63.10 20.67
CA TYR A 1095 3.60 -64.09 19.76
C TYR A 1095 2.96 -65.47 19.97
N VAL A 1096 2.53 -66.13 18.88
CA VAL A 1096 2.02 -67.50 18.95
C VAL A 1096 3.16 -68.49 18.75
N LEU A 1097 3.31 -69.39 19.72
CA LEU A 1097 4.41 -70.35 19.78
C LEU A 1097 4.41 -71.31 18.60
N GLY A 1098 5.46 -71.24 17.78
CA GLY A 1098 5.61 -72.04 16.56
C GLY A 1098 5.37 -71.25 15.27
N GLU A 1099 5.03 -69.96 15.33
CA GLU A 1099 5.06 -69.09 14.15
C GLU A 1099 6.51 -68.74 13.78
N GLY A 1100 6.83 -68.79 12.49
CA GLY A 1100 8.19 -68.52 12.00
C GLY A 1100 8.57 -67.04 11.92
N THR A 1101 7.62 -66.11 12.05
CA THR A 1101 7.86 -64.67 11.96
C THR A 1101 7.13 -63.91 13.07
N TYR A 1102 7.72 -62.81 13.54
CA TYR A 1102 7.10 -61.94 14.53
C TYR A 1102 7.36 -60.47 14.16
N GLN A 1103 6.32 -59.64 14.27
CA GLN A 1103 6.32 -58.26 13.74
C GLN A 1103 5.74 -57.27 14.75
N GLY A 1104 6.10 -56.00 14.55
CA GLY A 1104 5.55 -54.86 15.26
C GLY A 1104 6.06 -53.57 14.63
N SER A 1105 5.75 -52.42 15.23
CA SER A 1105 6.17 -51.11 14.74
C SER A 1105 7.03 -50.34 15.75
N PHE A 1106 7.82 -49.42 15.23
CA PHE A 1106 8.72 -48.58 16.00
C PHE A 1106 8.76 -47.14 15.44
N GLY A 1107 8.86 -46.17 16.34
CA GLY A 1107 8.96 -44.75 16.03
C GLY A 1107 10.33 -44.35 15.49
N GLY A 1108 10.38 -43.24 14.75
CA GLY A 1108 11.57 -42.82 13.98
C GLY A 1108 12.86 -42.56 14.78
N ALA A 1109 12.80 -42.42 16.11
CA ALA A 1109 14.01 -42.30 16.93
C ALA A 1109 14.72 -43.65 17.16
N ILE A 1110 14.00 -44.77 17.02
CA ILE A 1110 14.55 -46.12 17.09
C ILE A 1110 15.16 -46.47 15.73
N ALA A 1111 16.46 -46.72 15.68
CA ALA A 1111 17.16 -47.05 14.44
C ALA A 1111 17.28 -48.56 14.20
N LYS A 1112 17.21 -49.37 15.26
CA LYS A 1112 17.32 -50.84 15.23
C LYS A 1112 16.41 -51.44 16.30
N VAL A 1113 15.80 -52.58 16.00
CA VAL A 1113 15.00 -53.36 16.96
C VAL A 1113 15.67 -54.72 17.19
N ARG A 1114 15.72 -55.19 18.44
CA ARG A 1114 16.45 -56.42 18.84
C ARG A 1114 15.57 -57.32 19.70
N LEU A 1115 15.60 -58.62 19.44
CA LEU A 1115 14.96 -59.65 20.24
C LEU A 1115 15.96 -60.14 21.28
N TRP A 1116 15.54 -60.08 22.54
CA TRP A 1116 16.22 -60.70 23.66
C TRP A 1116 15.43 -61.92 24.09
N VAL A 1117 16.12 -63.02 24.37
CA VAL A 1117 15.53 -64.23 24.99
C VAL A 1117 16.38 -64.58 26.20
N ASN A 1118 15.76 -64.71 27.37
CA ASN A 1118 16.41 -65.03 28.65
C ASN A 1118 17.66 -64.17 28.95
N GLY A 1119 17.60 -62.87 28.65
CA GLY A 1119 18.68 -61.91 28.92
C GLY A 1119 19.83 -61.88 27.90
N LYS A 1120 19.74 -62.64 26.81
CA LYS A 1120 20.70 -62.60 25.68
C LYS A 1120 20.03 -62.06 24.42
N VAL A 1121 20.74 -61.25 23.64
CA VAL A 1121 20.27 -60.87 22.29
C VAL A 1121 20.40 -62.08 21.36
N GLU A 1122 19.27 -62.52 20.81
CA GLU A 1122 19.24 -63.61 19.82
C GLU A 1122 19.15 -63.10 18.38
N GLN A 1123 18.45 -61.99 18.13
CA GLN A 1123 18.28 -61.48 16.77
C GLN A 1123 18.19 -59.94 16.73
N GLN A 1124 18.63 -59.34 15.62
CA GLN A 1124 18.28 -57.97 15.24
C GLN A 1124 17.26 -58.06 14.10
N ALA A 1125 16.16 -57.33 14.22
CA ALA A 1125 15.08 -57.37 13.23
C ALA A 1125 15.53 -56.83 11.88
N GLN A 1126 14.90 -57.33 10.82
CA GLN A 1126 14.81 -56.59 9.56
C GLN A 1126 13.83 -55.43 9.76
N THR A 1127 14.13 -54.25 9.22
CA THR A 1127 13.33 -53.04 9.42
C THR A 1127 13.02 -52.36 8.11
N SER A 1128 11.75 -52.04 7.87
CA SER A 1128 11.29 -51.28 6.69
C SER A 1128 10.08 -50.42 7.07
N GLN A 1129 10.08 -49.14 6.69
CA GLN A 1129 8.96 -48.21 6.89
C GLN A 1129 8.34 -48.23 8.30
N GLY A 1130 9.19 -48.21 9.35
CA GLY A 1130 8.73 -48.24 10.75
C GLY A 1130 8.22 -49.59 11.25
N ILE A 1131 8.21 -50.64 10.41
CA ILE A 1131 7.89 -52.01 10.79
C ILE A 1131 9.17 -52.80 11.04
N PHE A 1132 9.23 -53.54 12.14
CA PHE A 1132 10.28 -54.52 12.42
C PHE A 1132 9.77 -55.94 12.17
N THR A 1133 10.64 -56.84 11.71
CA THR A 1133 10.35 -58.27 11.51
C THR A 1133 11.50 -59.12 12.03
N PHE A 1134 11.17 -60.06 12.91
CA PHE A 1134 12.02 -61.18 13.29
C PHE A 1134 11.60 -62.44 12.53
N THR A 1135 12.55 -63.33 12.23
CA THR A 1135 12.36 -64.55 11.41
C THR A 1135 13.00 -65.76 12.09
N ASN A 1136 12.52 -66.97 11.78
CA ASN A 1136 12.86 -68.23 12.45
C ASN A 1136 12.52 -68.19 13.96
N MET A 1137 11.43 -67.50 14.31
CA MET A 1137 11.02 -67.29 15.71
C MET A 1137 10.72 -68.60 16.45
N ASP A 1138 10.25 -69.62 15.73
CA ASP A 1138 10.00 -70.98 16.19
C ASP A 1138 11.29 -71.75 16.56
N GLU A 1139 12.42 -71.41 15.95
CA GLU A 1139 13.74 -71.95 16.34
C GLU A 1139 14.31 -71.24 17.58
N LEU A 1140 13.97 -69.97 17.79
CA LEU A 1140 14.47 -69.13 18.89
C LEU A 1140 13.62 -69.28 20.18
N ILE A 1141 12.31 -69.45 20.04
CA ILE A 1141 11.34 -69.59 21.13
C ILE A 1141 10.69 -70.98 21.02
N LYS A 1142 11.25 -71.97 21.73
CA LYS A 1142 10.82 -73.39 21.65
C LYS A 1142 9.74 -73.78 22.65
N HIS A 1143 9.60 -73.00 23.72
CA HIS A 1143 8.59 -73.17 24.77
C HIS A 1143 8.19 -71.82 25.33
N ASP A 1144 7.02 -71.77 25.96
CA ASP A 1144 6.37 -70.57 26.49
C ASP A 1144 6.97 -70.05 27.80
N GLN A 1145 7.82 -70.84 28.47
CA GLN A 1145 8.50 -70.46 29.72
C GLN A 1145 9.73 -69.55 29.54
N VAL A 1146 10.08 -69.11 28.32
CA VAL A 1146 11.19 -68.16 28.12
C VAL A 1146 10.74 -66.71 28.33
N LEU A 1147 11.64 -65.85 28.82
CA LEU A 1147 11.43 -64.41 28.80
C LEU A 1147 11.88 -63.86 27.44
N ALA A 1148 10.93 -63.50 26.58
CA ALA A 1148 11.18 -62.81 25.32
C ALA A 1148 10.90 -61.31 25.45
N GLU A 1149 11.80 -60.47 24.94
CA GLU A 1149 11.67 -59.01 24.97
C GLU A 1149 12.10 -58.38 23.65
N VAL A 1150 11.35 -57.37 23.21
CA VAL A 1150 11.73 -56.51 22.08
C VAL A 1150 12.32 -55.21 22.62
N VAL A 1151 13.50 -54.85 22.10
CA VAL A 1151 14.23 -53.65 22.51
C VAL A 1151 14.55 -52.78 21.31
N GLY A 1152 14.00 -51.56 21.32
CA GLY A 1152 14.30 -50.49 20.36
C GLY A 1152 15.51 -49.69 20.82
N VAL A 1153 16.51 -49.57 19.93
CA VAL A 1153 17.78 -48.90 20.21
C VAL A 1153 18.17 -47.89 19.13
N THR A 1154 19.03 -46.94 19.48
CA THR A 1154 19.68 -46.03 18.51
C THR A 1154 20.66 -46.78 17.60
N SER A 1155 21.19 -46.10 16.58
CA SER A 1155 22.22 -46.65 15.69
C SER A 1155 23.45 -47.15 16.44
N ASN A 1156 23.78 -46.48 17.56
CA ASN A 1156 24.85 -46.76 18.50
C ASN A 1156 24.47 -47.73 19.64
N TYR A 1157 23.34 -48.44 19.53
CA TYR A 1157 22.85 -49.43 20.50
C TYR A 1157 22.49 -48.89 21.90
N VAL A 1158 22.18 -47.59 22.03
CA VAL A 1158 21.58 -47.05 23.26
C VAL A 1158 20.10 -47.41 23.30
N GLU A 1159 19.64 -47.98 24.41
CA GLU A 1159 18.23 -48.37 24.62
C GLU A 1159 17.32 -47.15 24.74
N LEU A 1160 16.22 -47.16 23.97
CA LEU A 1160 15.15 -46.15 24.01
C LEU A 1160 13.84 -46.74 24.55
N ALA A 1161 13.53 -47.98 24.17
CA ALA A 1161 12.33 -48.67 24.62
C ALA A 1161 12.54 -50.19 24.73
N ARG A 1162 11.93 -50.80 25.74
CA ARG A 1162 11.88 -52.26 25.96
C ARG A 1162 10.44 -52.69 26.23
N ARG A 1163 10.04 -53.84 25.68
CA ARG A 1163 8.70 -54.43 25.84
C ARG A 1163 8.82 -55.94 25.98
N VAL A 1164 8.12 -56.53 26.95
CA VAL A 1164 8.04 -57.99 27.14
C VAL A 1164 7.01 -58.56 26.16
N VAL A 1165 7.36 -59.63 25.46
CA VAL A 1165 6.47 -60.33 24.52
C VAL A 1165 5.65 -61.38 25.27
N THR A 1166 4.32 -61.32 25.19
CA THR A 1166 3.46 -62.42 25.64
C THR A 1166 3.62 -63.61 24.69
N ILE A 1167 3.88 -64.80 25.21
CA ILE A 1167 3.97 -66.04 24.41
C ILE A 1167 2.73 -66.90 24.66
N LEU A 1168 1.96 -67.13 23.59
CA LEU A 1168 0.73 -67.90 23.56
C LEU A 1168 1.01 -69.30 22.99
N ASP A 1169 0.77 -70.36 23.77
CA ASP A 1169 0.90 -71.75 23.32
C ASP A 1169 -0.48 -72.34 22.97
N TYR A 1170 -0.78 -72.34 21.66
CA TYR A 1170 -1.97 -72.95 21.08
C TYR A 1170 -1.73 -74.35 20.49
N ARG A 1171 -0.57 -74.98 20.74
CA ARG A 1171 -0.26 -76.30 20.17
C ARG A 1171 -1.23 -77.36 20.70
N LEU A 1172 -1.63 -78.27 19.83
CA LEU A 1172 -2.50 -79.40 20.15
C LEU A 1172 -1.88 -80.66 19.54
N THR A 1173 -1.57 -81.65 20.36
CA THR A 1173 -0.82 -82.84 19.91
C THR A 1173 -1.46 -84.10 20.48
N LEU A 1174 -1.65 -85.11 19.64
CA LEU A 1174 -2.16 -86.41 20.04
C LEU A 1174 -1.04 -87.38 20.41
N THR A 1175 -1.25 -88.21 21.44
CA THR A 1175 -0.32 -89.31 21.80
C THR A 1175 -0.21 -90.36 20.68
N THR A 1176 -1.29 -90.52 19.89
CA THR A 1176 -1.30 -91.30 18.64
C THR A 1176 -2.17 -90.59 17.61
N SER A 1177 -1.64 -90.42 16.39
CA SER A 1177 -2.39 -89.95 15.22
C SER A 1177 -3.28 -91.05 14.60
N THR A 1178 -3.24 -92.27 15.13
CA THR A 1178 -4.04 -93.41 14.66
C THR A 1178 -4.80 -94.05 15.83
N TYR A 1179 -6.12 -94.13 15.71
CA TYR A 1179 -6.99 -94.84 16.62
C TYR A 1179 -7.35 -96.23 16.07
N ILE A 1180 -6.92 -97.29 16.74
CA ILE A 1180 -7.24 -98.67 16.36
C ILE A 1180 -8.55 -99.10 17.02
N LEU A 1181 -9.51 -99.58 16.24
CA LEU A 1181 -10.79 -100.05 16.75
C LEU A 1181 -10.63 -101.20 17.77
N GLY A 1182 -11.40 -101.14 18.86
CA GLY A 1182 -11.26 -102.08 19.99
C GLY A 1182 -10.16 -101.73 21.00
N SER A 1183 -9.44 -100.61 20.81
CA SER A 1183 -8.64 -99.95 21.86
C SER A 1183 -9.55 -99.27 22.91
N PRO A 1184 -9.01 -98.74 24.03
CA PRO A 1184 -9.78 -97.93 24.98
C PRO A 1184 -10.47 -96.76 24.28
N ASN A 1185 -11.72 -96.45 24.64
CA ASN A 1185 -12.61 -95.59 23.84
C ASN A 1185 -12.35 -94.07 23.97
N TYR A 1186 -11.09 -93.68 24.11
CA TYR A 1186 -10.66 -92.30 24.25
C TYR A 1186 -9.30 -92.08 23.57
N LEU A 1187 -9.09 -90.85 23.12
CA LEU A 1187 -7.78 -90.34 22.75
C LEU A 1187 -7.17 -89.58 23.92
N THR A 1188 -5.84 -89.61 24.01
CA THR A 1188 -5.06 -88.72 24.88
C THR A 1188 -4.12 -87.86 24.04
N GLY A 1189 -3.69 -86.75 24.61
CA GLY A 1189 -2.73 -85.86 24.00
C GLY A 1189 -2.32 -84.73 24.94
N SER A 1190 -1.43 -83.87 24.47
CA SER A 1190 -1.02 -82.65 25.15
C SER A 1190 -1.67 -81.41 24.50
N ARG A 1191 -1.86 -80.37 25.30
CA ARG A 1191 -2.28 -79.05 24.86
C ARG A 1191 -1.30 -78.00 25.36
N GLY A 1192 -1.09 -76.95 24.59
CA GLY A 1192 -0.55 -75.69 25.09
C GLY A 1192 -1.50 -75.07 26.12
N LYS A 1193 -0.94 -74.24 27.02
CA LYS A 1193 -1.67 -73.68 28.17
C LYS A 1193 -2.88 -72.82 27.76
N ASP A 1194 -2.83 -72.21 26.57
CA ASP A 1194 -3.81 -71.21 26.12
C ASP A 1194 -4.99 -71.84 25.34
N ILE A 1195 -4.94 -73.15 25.07
CA ILE A 1195 -6.12 -73.91 24.61
C ILE A 1195 -7.04 -74.19 25.80
N ALA A 1196 -8.09 -73.38 25.97
CA ALA A 1196 -9.05 -73.54 27.05
C ALA A 1196 -9.99 -74.75 26.88
N LYS A 1197 -10.43 -75.03 25.64
CA LYS A 1197 -11.40 -76.12 25.32
C LYS A 1197 -10.92 -76.95 24.12
N ILE A 1198 -11.25 -78.24 24.07
CA ILE A 1198 -10.93 -79.15 22.95
C ILE A 1198 -12.17 -79.97 22.62
N PHE A 1199 -12.61 -79.96 21.38
CA PHE A 1199 -13.75 -80.76 20.91
C PHE A 1199 -13.34 -81.68 19.77
N LEU A 1200 -13.93 -82.86 19.70
CA LEU A 1200 -13.85 -83.72 18.52
C LEU A 1200 -14.79 -83.16 17.45
N PHE A 1201 -14.31 -83.14 16.22
CA PHE A 1201 -15.05 -82.84 15.00
C PHE A 1201 -15.04 -84.09 14.10
N ILE A 1202 -16.19 -84.42 13.53
CA ILE A 1202 -16.34 -85.52 12.56
C ILE A 1202 -16.97 -84.93 11.31
N ASN A 1203 -16.29 -85.04 10.16
CA ASN A 1203 -16.69 -84.44 8.88
C ASN A 1203 -17.04 -82.93 8.95
N GLY A 1204 -16.42 -82.20 9.88
CA GLY A 1204 -16.67 -80.77 10.11
C GLY A 1204 -17.76 -80.45 11.16
N GLU A 1205 -18.49 -81.44 11.69
CA GLU A 1205 -19.47 -81.22 12.77
C GLU A 1205 -18.86 -81.34 14.16
N LYS A 1206 -19.12 -80.33 15.02
CA LYS A 1206 -18.66 -80.26 16.41
C LYS A 1206 -19.43 -81.23 17.31
N THR A 1207 -18.71 -82.13 18.00
CA THR A 1207 -19.33 -82.97 19.03
C THR A 1207 -19.64 -82.21 20.32
N THR A 1208 -20.59 -82.70 21.11
CA THR A 1208 -21.10 -82.01 22.32
C THR A 1208 -20.21 -82.14 23.56
N ARG A 1209 -19.17 -82.98 23.54
CA ARG A 1209 -18.29 -83.21 24.69
C ARG A 1209 -16.95 -82.51 24.50
N ASN A 1210 -16.62 -81.62 25.44
CA ASN A 1210 -15.26 -81.12 25.65
C ASN A 1210 -14.36 -82.28 26.13
N ALA A 1211 -13.05 -82.18 25.87
CA ALA A 1211 -12.07 -83.05 26.51
C ALA A 1211 -12.07 -82.87 28.05
N GLY A 1212 -11.81 -83.95 28.77
CA GLY A 1212 -11.38 -83.87 30.16
C GLY A 1212 -9.90 -83.53 30.24
N TYR A 1213 -9.49 -82.83 31.29
CA TYR A 1213 -8.09 -82.44 31.51
C TYR A 1213 -7.51 -83.22 32.68
N THR A 1214 -6.25 -83.61 32.55
CA THR A 1214 -5.47 -84.32 33.57
C THR A 1214 -4.09 -83.68 33.66
N ASP A 1215 -3.34 -83.98 34.72
CA ASP A 1215 -1.98 -83.46 34.91
C ASP A 1215 -1.01 -83.90 33.79
N ALA A 1216 -1.38 -84.93 33.02
CA ALA A 1216 -0.64 -85.45 31.87
C ALA A 1216 -1.14 -84.90 30.50
N GLY A 1217 -2.15 -84.02 30.47
CA GLY A 1217 -2.66 -83.40 29.24
C GLY A 1217 -4.18 -83.38 29.14
N PHE A 1218 -4.72 -83.87 28.02
CA PHE A 1218 -6.16 -84.00 27.79
C PHE A 1218 -6.55 -85.45 27.45
N GLN A 1219 -7.79 -85.80 27.75
CA GLN A 1219 -8.43 -87.05 27.36
C GLN A 1219 -9.81 -86.77 26.77
N ILE A 1220 -10.07 -87.22 25.54
CA ILE A 1220 -11.37 -87.05 24.88
C ILE A 1220 -11.96 -88.40 24.47
N TYR A 1221 -13.18 -88.67 24.93
CA TYR A 1221 -13.88 -89.90 24.63
C TYR A 1221 -14.48 -89.88 23.23
N LEU A 1222 -14.22 -90.93 22.45
CA LEU A 1222 -14.84 -91.10 21.14
C LEU A 1222 -16.30 -91.56 21.30
N PRO A 1223 -17.24 -91.04 20.47
CA PRO A 1223 -18.63 -91.47 20.50
C PRO A 1223 -18.80 -92.99 20.28
N LEU A 1224 -19.86 -93.58 20.84
CA LEU A 1224 -20.11 -95.02 20.76
C LEU A 1224 -20.23 -95.54 19.32
N HIS A 1225 -20.69 -94.72 18.36
CA HIS A 1225 -20.80 -95.09 16.95
C HIS A 1225 -19.44 -95.21 16.23
N VAL A 1226 -18.35 -94.66 16.79
CA VAL A 1226 -16.99 -94.84 16.26
C VAL A 1226 -16.47 -96.27 16.52
N LYS A 1227 -17.17 -97.10 17.30
CA LYS A 1227 -16.75 -98.50 17.60
C LYS A 1227 -16.93 -99.50 16.47
N SER A 1228 -17.54 -99.11 15.35
CA SER A 1228 -17.72 -99.93 14.14
C SER A 1228 -17.31 -99.13 12.91
N VAL A 1229 -16.52 -99.71 12.01
CA VAL A 1229 -16.11 -99.05 10.75
C VAL A 1229 -17.36 -98.62 9.96
N SER A 1230 -17.51 -97.32 9.73
CA SER A 1230 -18.50 -96.77 8.79
C SER A 1230 -17.80 -95.89 7.76
N SER A 1231 -17.30 -96.54 6.70
CA SER A 1231 -16.60 -95.96 5.54
C SER A 1231 -15.17 -95.43 5.78
N PRO A 1232 -14.20 -95.71 4.87
CA PRO A 1232 -12.87 -95.08 4.86
C PRO A 1232 -12.88 -93.60 4.42
N THR A 1233 -14.04 -92.93 4.39
CA THR A 1233 -14.22 -91.55 3.91
C THR A 1233 -14.50 -90.54 5.03
N GLN A 1234 -14.49 -90.95 6.31
CA GLN A 1234 -14.76 -90.06 7.44
C GLN A 1234 -13.49 -89.32 7.88
N LYS A 1235 -13.59 -88.00 8.03
CA LYS A 1235 -12.52 -87.13 8.53
C LYS A 1235 -12.71 -86.88 10.02
N TYR A 1236 -11.66 -87.09 10.81
CA TYR A 1236 -11.66 -86.89 12.27
C TYR A 1236 -10.63 -85.84 12.67
N GLU A 1237 -11.06 -84.81 13.39
CA GLU A 1237 -10.22 -83.70 13.85
C GLU A 1237 -10.46 -83.43 15.34
N LEU A 1238 -9.41 -83.16 16.10
CA LEU A 1238 -9.53 -82.45 17.37
C LEU A 1238 -9.32 -80.96 17.12
N VAL A 1239 -10.23 -80.14 17.64
CA VAL A 1239 -10.21 -78.69 17.45
C VAL A 1239 -10.04 -78.02 18.82
N GLY A 1240 -8.94 -77.28 18.97
CA GLY A 1240 -8.59 -76.51 20.16
C GLY A 1240 -9.13 -75.08 20.06
N PHE A 1241 -9.76 -74.62 21.14
CA PHE A 1241 -10.35 -73.30 21.28
C PHE A 1241 -9.68 -72.55 22.43
N ASP A 1242 -9.53 -71.23 22.29
CA ASP A 1242 -9.09 -70.36 23.38
C ASP A 1242 -10.21 -70.05 24.39
N LYS A 1243 -9.92 -69.17 25.36
CA LYS A 1243 -10.87 -68.74 26.40
C LYS A 1243 -12.08 -67.97 25.84
N ASP A 1244 -11.97 -67.39 24.65
CA ASP A 1244 -12.99 -66.56 23.99
C ASP A 1244 -13.75 -67.36 22.91
N ASP A 1245 -13.64 -68.71 22.94
CA ASP A 1245 -14.24 -69.65 21.99
C ASP A 1245 -13.80 -69.48 20.52
N GLN A 1246 -12.64 -68.87 20.24
CA GLN A 1246 -12.05 -68.89 18.90
C GLN A 1246 -11.26 -70.18 18.65
N ILE A 1247 -11.37 -70.71 17.43
CA ILE A 1247 -10.58 -71.87 16.98
C ILE A 1247 -9.13 -71.43 16.79
N ARG A 1248 -8.20 -72.04 17.54
CA ARG A 1248 -6.76 -71.75 17.46
C ARG A 1248 -5.93 -72.90 16.91
N SER A 1249 -6.43 -74.14 16.98
CA SER A 1249 -5.67 -75.31 16.54
C SER A 1249 -6.56 -76.44 16.04
N ARG A 1250 -6.03 -77.23 15.11
CA ARG A 1250 -6.68 -78.42 14.53
C ARG A 1250 -5.64 -79.54 14.44
N GLN A 1251 -5.99 -80.72 14.92
CA GLN A 1251 -5.16 -81.92 14.83
C GLN A 1251 -5.98 -83.07 14.25
N GLU A 1252 -5.66 -83.47 13.02
CA GLU A 1252 -6.31 -84.61 12.36
C GLU A 1252 -5.79 -85.95 12.93
N PHE A 1253 -6.63 -86.99 12.87
CA PHE A 1253 -6.22 -88.36 13.16
C PHE A 1253 -7.01 -89.37 12.31
N THR A 1254 -6.44 -90.56 12.13
CA THR A 1254 -7.04 -91.65 11.35
C THR A 1254 -7.66 -92.70 12.28
N VAL A 1255 -8.79 -93.28 11.89
CA VAL A 1255 -9.39 -94.44 12.55
C VAL A 1255 -9.20 -95.66 11.67
N ILE A 1256 -8.61 -96.74 12.20
CA ILE A 1256 -8.38 -97.99 11.46
C ILE A 1256 -8.99 -99.21 12.15
N PRO A 1257 -9.43 -100.25 11.40
CA PRO A 1257 -9.81 -101.53 11.97
C PRO A 1257 -8.65 -102.22 12.70
N ARG A 1258 -9.01 -103.21 13.52
CA ARG A 1258 -8.08 -104.01 14.33
C ARG A 1258 -7.44 -105.15 13.55
#